data_AF-A0A817VED8-F1
#
_entry.id   AF-A0A817VED8-F1
#
_cell.length_a   1.000
_cell.length_b   1.000
_cell.length_c   1.000
_cell.angle_alpha   90.00
_cell.angle_beta   90.00
_cell.angle_gamma   90.00
#
_symmetry.space_group_name_H-M   'P 1'
#
loop_
_entity.id
_entity.type
_entity.pdbx_description
1 polymer ?
#
loop_
_entity_poly.entity_id
_entity_poly.type
_entity_poly.pdbx_seq_one_letter_code
_entity_poly.pdbx_strand_id
1 'polypeptide(L)'
;MDNQSQIFQKFRCLKCERRLNKPLELRCNHFICRDCLETVLRNHRTDAQCPACSRPLGDYQIENYTYLSPIHYISRLLSTFTDVNECHTCKEFTTVKPCSECSKDQCHSCSAKHEETHLQIEEQPNENLELSNEELEILEPIKSYLSKKEFEDFIQTARNHVDRAILKQDKTIVYIPRNGSTVSVEKTPIWSDPEIYDWSKHERFSESDIINSKPERVRQLLRLDFNPRPYQIRMARPGLAGKNSIVCLQTGSGKTFIAAIVAKFLHIRSLQNVITPSSSSTSRFKAVFLVPIKALVAQQCAAFRQAFIDQPDSILKPIDNQVGERFKNLYQQFDIFFFTVQKFANFLEGKHADLTKFDLVIIDECHHCYDNHPINSMMRQYHRLKLSGYTVPQIIALTASVGTNKKNAFDHLVHVCANLDCLEICAIGKGVEEDELRNSTNTPLSDTILSVPKEISDPIVKALKDDVMKAIASRLGYDISMMDNQKLETFLAVEHDNACKKNDRDAIIGCDYLKKFHRFLIYYDDLPLVECIQWLIEGLKESTAGNPTQFDKFCRIKSDEFLKFVTIQISNSIEVKAKLKKLVEMIIYLHTGNCRGLVLVRTKFHAVSLETFLNKHSDLKKRQIFAGHLTGQGSAEELSLPGNQQSKVLDEFRKGTKQLLVATDVAQEGLDVAECSYVIRYEFVSNEIGTVQSRGRARASQSKCFLITEALSLNYQRETDNRLKEEDMKQAITEWREKGIQEFRTLVQKEQTDLLKNLSTNGPQPTALGAAQPNKETAKTIHCRFCDTFLCRGSSLRLQGTTIVCLDPAFEKLVNPPKSAGEKVVCPNRTCHRELGAVILLSRNAPGYALQISSLKFFIGNEMLPRLFKKWSQYQGYMQPL
;
A
#
# COMPACT_ATOMS: atom_id res chain seq x y z
N MET A 1 45.91 6.51 -4.00
CA MET A 1 44.94 6.48 -2.88
C MET A 1 45.16 5.19 -2.08
N ASP A 2 46.36 4.94 -1.56
CA ASP A 2 46.74 3.62 -1.01
C ASP A 2 47.04 3.63 0.49
N ASN A 3 46.22 4.32 1.29
CA ASN A 3 46.29 4.22 2.75
C ASN A 3 44.91 4.06 3.44
N GLN A 4 43.84 3.78 2.69
CA GLN A 4 42.52 3.53 3.29
C GLN A 4 42.21 2.05 3.51
N SER A 5 42.97 1.12 2.94
CA SER A 5 42.66 -0.32 2.96
C SER A 5 43.01 -1.06 4.27
N GLN A 6 43.81 -0.47 5.17
CA GLN A 6 44.17 -1.10 6.46
C GLN A 6 43.24 -0.72 7.64
N ILE A 7 42.37 0.27 7.50
CA ILE A 7 41.45 0.69 8.59
C ILE A 7 40.15 -0.13 8.59
N PHE A 8 39.75 -0.73 7.46
CA PHE A 8 38.44 -1.37 7.30
C PHE A 8 38.37 -2.87 7.68
N GLN A 9 39.42 -3.46 8.26
CA GLN A 9 39.40 -4.87 8.70
C GLN A 9 39.03 -5.09 10.17
N LYS A 10 38.89 -4.04 11.00
CA LYS A 10 38.86 -4.21 12.47
C LYS A 10 37.51 -4.48 13.15
N PHE A 11 36.37 -4.41 12.46
CA PHE A 11 35.07 -4.45 13.14
C PHE A 11 34.11 -5.49 12.53
N ARG A 12 34.20 -6.75 12.98
CA ARG A 12 33.19 -7.79 12.74
C ARG A 12 32.49 -8.16 14.05
N CYS A 13 31.20 -8.49 13.97
CA CYS A 13 30.45 -9.01 15.10
C CYS A 13 30.99 -10.38 15.51
N LEU A 14 31.35 -10.56 16.78
CA LEU A 14 31.87 -11.83 17.31
C LEU A 14 30.88 -13.00 17.21
N LYS A 15 29.57 -12.74 17.12
CA LYS A 15 28.52 -13.78 17.11
C LYS A 15 27.96 -14.11 15.73
N CYS A 16 27.87 -13.13 14.83
CA CYS A 16 27.31 -13.34 13.49
C CYS A 16 28.27 -13.00 12.34
N GLU A 17 29.51 -12.63 12.68
CA GLU A 17 30.62 -12.29 11.76
C GLU A 17 30.35 -11.16 10.75
N ARG A 18 29.18 -10.51 10.83
CA ARG A 18 28.83 -9.37 9.99
C ARG A 18 29.79 -8.21 10.25
N ARG A 19 30.20 -7.55 9.17
CA ARG A 19 31.00 -6.31 9.21
C ARG A 19 30.15 -5.19 9.80
N LEU A 20 30.69 -4.44 10.77
CA LEU A 20 29.95 -3.43 11.52
C LEU A 20 30.41 -2.03 11.10
N ASN A 21 29.44 -1.20 10.68
CA ASN A 21 29.69 0.22 10.39
C ASN A 21 29.68 1.09 11.67
N LYS A 22 29.10 0.59 12.76
CA LYS A 22 29.15 1.16 14.12
C LYS A 22 29.22 0.01 15.13
N PRO A 23 30.42 -0.44 15.52
CA PRO A 23 30.56 -1.57 16.42
C PRO A 23 30.23 -1.19 17.87
N LEU A 24 29.56 -2.07 18.61
CA LEU A 24 29.47 -1.98 20.07
C LEU A 24 30.68 -2.72 20.64
N GLU A 25 31.59 -1.98 21.27
CA GLU A 25 32.74 -2.54 21.95
C GLU A 25 32.35 -3.03 23.34
N LEU A 26 32.64 -4.31 23.62
CA LEU A 26 32.48 -4.90 24.94
C LEU A 26 33.67 -4.50 25.81
N ARG A 27 33.54 -4.49 27.15
CA ARG A 27 34.67 -4.21 28.09
C ARG A 27 35.89 -5.12 27.93
N CYS A 28 35.77 -6.22 27.18
CA CYS A 28 36.85 -7.14 26.84
C CYS A 28 37.46 -6.86 25.45
N ASN A 29 37.21 -5.70 24.84
CA ASN A 29 37.67 -5.26 23.52
C ASN A 29 37.24 -6.17 22.34
N HIS A 30 36.14 -6.92 22.52
CA HIS A 30 35.48 -7.65 21.43
C HIS A 30 34.28 -6.84 20.92
N PHE A 31 33.95 -6.96 19.63
CA PHE A 31 32.85 -6.20 19.02
C PHE A 31 31.65 -7.11 18.75
N ILE A 32 30.44 -6.67 19.07
CA ILE A 32 29.20 -7.39 18.79
C ILE A 32 28.19 -6.48 18.08
N CYS A 33 27.32 -7.02 17.24
CA CYS A 33 26.19 -6.26 16.70
C CYS A 33 25.07 -6.18 17.73
N ARG A 34 24.26 -5.13 17.62
CA ARG A 34 23.12 -4.86 18.51
C ARG A 34 22.17 -6.05 18.65
N ASP A 35 21.74 -6.63 17.53
CA ASP A 35 20.79 -7.76 17.53
C ASP A 35 21.37 -8.98 18.28
N CYS A 36 22.67 -9.22 18.12
CA CYS A 36 23.35 -10.32 18.79
C CYS A 36 23.51 -10.06 20.30
N LEU A 37 23.77 -8.82 20.70
CA LEU A 37 23.81 -8.42 22.11
C LEU A 37 22.44 -8.52 22.78
N GLU A 38 21.38 -8.01 22.14
CA GLU A 38 20.00 -8.13 22.63
C GLU A 38 19.57 -9.60 22.77
N THR A 39 20.00 -10.47 21.87
CA THR A 39 19.75 -11.91 21.97
C THR A 39 20.50 -12.54 23.15
N VAL A 40 21.75 -12.15 23.41
CA VAL A 40 22.54 -12.65 24.56
C VAL A 40 21.92 -12.19 25.89
N LEU A 41 21.49 -10.93 25.96
CA LEU A 41 20.87 -10.36 27.16
C LEU A 41 19.45 -10.90 27.42
N ARG A 42 18.67 -11.21 26.38
CA ARG A 42 17.34 -11.84 26.54
C ARG A 42 17.43 -13.25 27.11
N ASN A 43 18.48 -13.99 26.76
CA ASN A 43 18.65 -15.38 27.16
C ASN A 43 19.34 -15.55 28.52
N HIS A 44 20.11 -14.57 28.99
CA HIS A 44 20.83 -14.60 30.26
C HIS A 44 20.57 -13.30 31.04
N ARG A 45 19.49 -13.27 31.83
CA ARG A 45 19.05 -12.04 32.52
C ARG A 45 19.96 -11.56 33.65
N THR A 46 20.87 -12.39 34.18
CA THR A 46 21.79 -12.01 35.27
C THR A 46 23.25 -12.41 35.06
N ASP A 47 23.53 -13.41 34.22
CA ASP A 47 24.88 -13.99 34.06
C ASP A 47 25.42 -13.94 32.62
N ALA A 48 25.04 -12.92 31.86
CA ALA A 48 25.47 -12.81 30.46
C ALA A 48 27.00 -12.69 30.38
N GLN A 49 27.65 -13.61 29.66
CA GLN A 49 29.09 -13.62 29.44
C GLN A 49 29.44 -13.34 27.98
N CYS A 50 30.60 -12.74 27.72
CA CYS A 50 31.13 -12.58 26.38
C CYS A 50 31.35 -13.98 25.74
N PRO A 51 30.74 -14.29 24.59
CA PRO A 51 30.88 -15.62 23.97
C PRO A 51 32.32 -16.00 23.57
N ALA A 52 33.21 -15.01 23.43
CA ALA A 52 34.59 -15.23 23.00
C ALA A 52 35.57 -15.43 24.16
N CYS A 53 35.31 -14.87 25.35
CA CYS A 53 36.26 -14.89 26.47
C CYS A 53 35.63 -15.19 27.84
N SER A 54 34.32 -15.48 27.88
CA SER A 54 33.55 -15.83 29.07
C SER A 54 33.57 -14.79 30.22
N ARG A 55 34.08 -13.58 29.98
CA ARG A 55 34.03 -12.49 30.97
C ARG A 55 32.58 -11.98 31.13
N PRO A 56 32.12 -11.68 32.36
CA PRO A 56 30.79 -11.12 32.60
C PRO A 56 30.59 -9.82 31.83
N LEU A 57 29.43 -9.67 31.22
CA LEU A 57 29.01 -8.47 30.50
C LEU A 57 28.51 -7.37 31.46
N GLY A 58 28.97 -7.38 32.71
CA GLY A 58 28.48 -6.54 33.82
C GLY A 58 28.29 -5.06 33.46
N ASP A 59 27.14 -4.52 33.89
CA ASP A 59 26.60 -3.18 33.68
C ASP A 59 27.27 -2.40 32.53
N TYR A 60 26.72 -2.60 31.33
CA TYR A 60 26.95 -1.71 30.20
C TYR A 60 26.43 -0.32 30.54
N GLN A 61 27.33 0.61 30.88
CA GLN A 61 27.12 2.01 30.52
C GLN A 61 27.40 2.14 29.02
N ILE A 62 26.34 2.12 28.21
CA ILE A 62 26.41 2.53 26.82
C ILE A 62 26.39 4.06 26.85
N GLU A 63 27.54 4.71 26.61
CA GLU A 63 27.56 6.15 26.35
C GLU A 63 26.64 6.42 25.15
N ASN A 64 25.50 7.07 25.44
CA ASN A 64 24.33 7.39 24.59
C ASN A 64 23.08 6.50 24.67
N TYR A 65 23.02 5.47 25.52
CA TYR A 65 21.75 4.80 25.85
C TYR A 65 21.77 4.25 27.28
N THR A 66 21.16 4.98 28.23
CA THR A 66 20.88 4.48 29.58
C THR A 66 19.84 3.36 29.52
N TYR A 67 20.24 2.13 29.90
CA TYR A 67 19.30 1.15 30.41
C TYR A 67 18.68 1.74 31.70
N LEU A 68 17.35 1.87 31.69
CA LEU A 68 16.58 2.43 32.80
C LEU A 68 16.81 1.59 34.06
N SER A 69 17.35 2.19 35.12
CA SER A 69 17.25 1.58 36.45
C SER A 69 15.77 1.53 36.86
N PRO A 70 15.35 0.58 37.71
CA PRO A 70 13.98 0.51 38.21
C PRO A 70 13.46 1.83 38.79
N ILE A 71 14.35 2.62 39.41
CA ILE A 71 14.06 3.94 39.97
C ILE A 71 13.69 4.95 38.86
N HIS A 72 14.34 4.87 37.70
CA HIS A 72 14.08 5.77 36.57
C HIS A 72 12.81 5.39 35.79
N TYR A 73 12.41 4.10 35.78
CA TYR A 73 11.14 3.65 35.19
C TYR A 73 9.94 4.08 36.06
N ILE A 74 10.08 4.00 37.40
CA ILE A 74 9.07 4.45 38.36
C ILE A 74 8.95 5.99 38.37
N SER A 75 10.07 6.72 38.30
CA SER A 75 10.05 8.19 38.12
C SER A 75 9.35 8.60 36.82
N ARG A 76 9.54 7.83 35.73
CA ARG A 76 8.88 8.10 34.45
C ARG A 76 7.39 7.79 34.49
N LEU A 77 7.01 6.69 35.14
CA LEU A 77 5.62 6.32 35.42
C LEU A 77 4.93 7.36 36.30
N LEU A 78 5.61 7.96 37.28
CA LEU A 78 5.03 9.06 38.08
C LEU A 78 4.98 10.39 37.31
N SER A 79 5.95 10.66 36.43
CA SER A 79 5.98 11.88 35.59
C SER A 79 4.93 11.90 34.46
N THR A 80 4.46 10.72 34.02
CA THR A 80 3.39 10.61 33.01
C THR A 80 1.98 10.82 33.57
N PHE A 81 1.83 11.01 34.89
CA PHE A 81 0.53 11.21 35.54
C PHE A 81 0.40 12.55 36.29
N THR A 82 1.33 13.49 36.09
CA THR A 82 1.15 14.89 36.52
C THR A 82 0.66 15.72 35.34
N ASP A 83 -0.63 16.07 35.32
CA ASP A 83 -1.18 17.09 34.44
C ASP A 83 -0.43 18.42 34.67
N VAL A 84 0.23 18.93 33.63
CA VAL A 84 0.85 20.25 33.62
C VAL A 84 -0.14 21.22 32.97
N ASN A 85 -0.88 21.98 33.78
CA ASN A 85 -1.75 23.05 33.27
C ASN A 85 -0.92 24.32 33.04
N GLU A 86 -0.93 24.82 31.79
CA GLU A 86 -0.32 26.07 31.37
C GLU A 86 -1.23 27.24 31.77
N CYS A 87 -0.71 28.24 32.50
CA CYS A 87 -1.47 29.46 32.79
C CYS A 87 -1.48 30.38 31.56
N HIS A 88 -2.66 30.64 30.99
CA HIS A 88 -2.82 31.41 29.76
C HIS A 88 -2.37 32.88 29.83
N THR A 89 -2.06 33.42 31.01
CA THR A 89 -1.72 34.84 31.18
C THR A 89 -0.22 35.11 31.25
N CYS A 90 0.60 34.22 31.83
CA CYS A 90 2.04 34.46 32.06
C CYS A 90 2.99 33.46 31.38
N LYS A 91 2.49 32.33 30.84
CA LYS A 91 3.28 31.34 30.08
C LYS A 91 4.53 30.76 30.78
N GLU A 92 4.53 30.64 32.11
CA GLU A 92 5.55 29.83 32.81
C GLU A 92 5.00 28.49 33.30
N PHE A 93 5.85 27.45 33.25
CA PHE A 93 5.57 26.09 33.70
C PHE A 93 6.11 25.87 35.12
N THR A 94 5.26 25.58 36.11
CA THR A 94 5.73 25.23 37.46
C THR A 94 5.08 23.95 38.00
N THR A 95 5.91 23.12 38.66
CA THR A 95 5.49 21.97 39.45
C THR A 95 5.31 22.40 40.90
N VAL A 96 4.07 22.34 41.39
CA VAL A 96 3.64 22.42 42.80
C VAL A 96 4.42 23.40 43.70
N LYS A 97 4.17 24.71 43.51
CA LYS A 97 4.17 25.77 44.55
C LYS A 97 3.48 27.03 43.98
N PRO A 98 2.80 27.86 44.79
CA PRO A 98 2.14 29.06 44.29
C PRO A 98 3.15 30.07 43.74
N CYS A 99 2.83 30.66 42.58
CA CYS A 99 3.62 31.69 41.90
C CYS A 99 3.90 32.88 42.84
N SER A 100 5.16 33.31 42.92
CA SER A 100 5.62 34.40 43.78
C SER A 100 5.37 35.82 43.24
N GLU A 101 4.82 35.97 42.03
CA GLU A 101 4.64 37.29 41.37
C GLU A 101 3.18 37.74 41.21
N CYS A 102 2.21 36.98 41.72
CA CYS A 102 0.81 37.39 41.70
C CYS A 102 0.43 38.07 43.02
N SER A 103 0.78 39.35 43.17
CA SER A 103 0.21 40.19 44.23
C SER A 103 -1.30 40.33 44.02
N LYS A 104 -2.05 40.23 45.12
CA LYS A 104 -3.49 40.35 45.24
C LYS A 104 -4.03 41.57 44.46
N ASP A 105 -5.27 41.39 43.96
CA ASP A 105 -6.17 42.39 43.40
C ASP A 105 -5.89 42.80 41.94
N GLN A 106 -6.41 42.01 40.98
CA GLN A 106 -7.11 42.46 39.76
C GLN A 106 -7.19 41.34 38.70
N CYS A 107 -8.28 40.56 38.71
CA CYS A 107 -8.86 40.04 37.46
C CYS A 107 -10.32 39.59 37.70
N HIS A 108 -11.24 40.54 37.64
CA HIS A 108 -12.66 40.27 37.46
C HIS A 108 -12.91 39.97 35.97
N SER A 109 -13.13 38.70 35.61
CA SER A 109 -14.06 38.26 34.54
C SER A 109 -13.82 36.80 34.16
N CYS A 110 -14.45 35.87 34.89
CA CYS A 110 -14.89 34.56 34.38
C CYS A 110 -15.74 33.87 35.46
N SER A 111 -16.85 34.52 35.83
CA SER A 111 -17.95 33.90 36.55
C SER A 111 -18.93 33.30 35.54
N ALA A 112 -19.06 31.98 35.47
CA ALA A 112 -20.36 31.28 35.46
C ALA A 112 -20.27 29.83 34.93
N LYS A 113 -20.70 28.90 35.81
CA LYS A 113 -21.40 27.64 35.54
C LYS A 113 -20.61 26.42 35.05
N HIS A 114 -20.15 25.64 36.03
CA HIS A 114 -20.42 24.19 36.03
C HIS A 114 -20.98 23.81 37.40
N GLU A 115 -22.26 23.42 37.42
CA GLU A 115 -22.89 22.73 38.55
C GLU A 115 -22.39 21.29 38.55
N GLU A 116 -21.72 20.88 39.64
CA GLU A 116 -21.35 19.50 39.92
C GLU A 116 -22.56 18.75 40.49
N THR A 117 -23.02 17.72 39.79
CA THR A 117 -23.88 16.69 40.37
C THR A 117 -23.01 15.69 41.14
N HIS A 118 -23.11 15.75 42.46
CA HIS A 118 -22.55 14.79 43.40
C HIS A 118 -23.06 13.36 43.12
N LEU A 119 -22.15 12.45 42.77
CA LEU A 119 -22.29 11.01 43.00
C LEU A 119 -21.43 10.68 44.22
N GLN A 120 -22.09 10.46 45.36
CA GLN A 120 -21.45 9.91 46.57
C GLN A 120 -20.99 8.48 46.27
N ILE A 121 -19.68 8.27 46.24
CA ILE A 121 -19.07 6.95 46.45
C ILE A 121 -18.54 7.00 47.87
N GLU A 122 -19.15 6.23 48.77
CA GLU A 122 -18.60 5.98 50.10
C GLU A 122 -17.32 5.16 49.96
N GLU A 123 -16.16 5.80 50.09
CA GLU A 123 -14.89 5.12 50.29
C GLU A 123 -14.75 4.81 51.79
N GLN A 124 -14.90 3.54 52.18
CA GLN A 124 -14.30 3.05 53.41
C GLN A 124 -12.90 2.50 53.09
N PRO A 125 -11.81 3.01 53.69
CA PRO A 125 -10.49 2.44 53.51
C PRO A 125 -10.45 1.05 54.15
N ASN A 126 -10.12 0.05 53.36
CA ASN A 126 -9.95 -1.32 53.85
C ASN A 126 -8.58 -1.40 54.56
N GLU A 127 -8.57 -1.15 55.87
CA GLU A 127 -7.32 -1.01 56.66
C GLU A 127 -6.53 -2.31 56.90
N ASN A 128 -6.95 -3.48 56.39
CA ASN A 128 -6.25 -4.76 56.67
C ASN A 128 -5.98 -5.62 55.42
N LEU A 129 -5.13 -5.13 54.53
CA LEU A 129 -4.46 -5.95 53.50
C LEU A 129 -3.00 -6.20 53.92
N GLU A 130 -2.75 -7.29 54.63
CA GLU A 130 -1.40 -7.81 54.85
C GLU A 130 -0.90 -8.47 53.55
N LEU A 131 0.29 -8.07 53.10
CA LEU A 131 0.95 -8.67 51.94
C LEU A 131 1.35 -10.11 52.29
N SER A 132 1.21 -11.05 51.35
CA SER A 132 1.67 -12.41 51.58
C SER A 132 3.21 -12.47 51.71
N ASN A 133 3.73 -13.46 52.45
CA ASN A 133 5.18 -13.61 52.66
C ASN A 133 5.97 -13.77 51.34
N GLU A 134 5.34 -14.35 50.30
CA GLU A 134 5.94 -14.50 48.96
C GLU A 134 6.02 -13.15 48.19
N GLU A 135 5.08 -12.22 48.43
CA GLU A 135 5.13 -10.87 47.85
C GLU A 135 6.16 -9.96 48.53
N LEU A 136 6.40 -10.17 49.83
CA LEU A 136 7.45 -9.49 50.59
C LEU A 136 8.86 -9.98 50.17
N GLU A 137 9.03 -11.24 49.77
CA GLU A 137 10.30 -11.78 49.24
C GLU A 137 10.69 -11.17 47.88
N ILE A 138 9.72 -10.73 47.06
CA ILE A 138 10.00 -10.04 45.79
C ILE A 138 10.56 -8.62 46.03
N LEU A 139 10.25 -8.01 47.17
CA LEU A 139 10.63 -6.65 47.53
C LEU A 139 11.86 -6.58 48.47
N GLU A 140 12.30 -7.72 49.00
CA GLU A 140 13.50 -7.90 49.84
C GLU A 140 14.77 -7.25 49.28
N PRO A 141 15.09 -7.35 47.97
CA PRO A 141 16.31 -6.73 47.42
C PRO A 141 16.34 -5.20 47.57
N ILE A 142 15.16 -4.55 47.62
CA ILE A 142 15.01 -3.08 47.69
C ILE A 142 15.20 -2.57 49.12
N LYS A 143 14.95 -3.42 50.13
CA LYS A 143 15.05 -3.11 51.56
C LYS A 143 16.46 -2.71 52.00
N SER A 144 17.48 -3.11 51.24
CA SER A 144 18.89 -2.75 51.48
C SER A 144 19.27 -1.36 50.97
N TYR A 145 18.42 -0.73 50.14
CA TYR A 145 18.70 0.55 49.48
C TYR A 145 17.82 1.72 49.96
N LEU A 146 16.88 1.45 50.88
CA LEU A 146 15.97 2.45 51.44
C LEU A 146 16.07 2.42 52.97
N SER A 147 15.93 3.59 53.60
CA SER A 147 15.75 3.63 55.06
C SER A 147 14.43 2.95 55.42
N LYS A 148 14.31 2.45 56.67
CA LYS A 148 13.12 1.74 57.14
C LYS A 148 11.82 2.53 56.88
N LYS A 149 11.88 3.86 57.04
CA LYS A 149 10.76 4.78 56.81
C LYS A 149 10.40 4.93 55.33
N GLU A 150 11.40 5.03 54.44
CA GLU A 150 11.17 5.13 52.99
C GLU A 150 10.62 3.83 52.40
N PHE A 151 11.02 2.69 52.95
CA PHE A 151 10.47 1.40 52.56
C PHE A 151 9.00 1.27 53.01
N GLU A 152 8.67 1.72 54.23
CA GLU A 152 7.30 1.75 54.73
C GLU A 152 6.39 2.69 53.90
N ASP A 153 6.88 3.88 53.53
CA ASP A 153 6.16 4.83 52.67
C ASP A 153 5.97 4.29 51.23
N PHE A 154 6.97 3.56 50.70
CA PHE A 154 6.89 2.90 49.40
C PHE A 154 5.82 1.79 49.39
N ILE A 155 5.78 0.95 50.43
CA ILE A 155 4.75 -0.10 50.58
C ILE A 155 3.36 0.53 50.71
N GLN A 156 3.21 1.62 51.45
CA GLN A 156 1.92 2.30 51.61
C GLN A 156 1.45 2.95 50.30
N THR A 157 2.37 3.51 49.52
CA THR A 157 2.07 4.07 48.19
C THR A 157 1.70 2.99 47.18
N ALA A 158 2.39 1.84 47.22
CA ALA A 158 2.07 0.69 46.38
C ALA A 158 0.68 0.12 46.70
N ARG A 159 0.34 -0.04 47.99
CA ARG A 159 -1.00 -0.46 48.44
C ARG A 159 -2.10 0.44 47.88
N ASN A 160 -1.93 1.75 47.97
CA ASN A 160 -2.90 2.74 47.49
C ASN A 160 -3.04 2.82 45.96
N HIS A 161 -2.15 2.18 45.19
CA HIS A 161 -2.15 2.23 43.72
C HIS A 161 -2.47 0.89 43.05
N VAL A 162 -2.27 -0.24 43.73
CA VAL A 162 -2.70 -1.56 43.26
C VAL A 162 -4.23 -1.62 43.09
N ASP A 163 -5.00 -0.97 43.97
CA ASP A 163 -6.47 -0.89 43.85
C ASP A 163 -6.94 -0.16 42.57
N ARG A 164 -6.13 0.75 42.02
CA ARG A 164 -6.45 1.47 40.77
C ARG A 164 -5.94 0.75 39.51
N ALA A 165 -4.93 -0.09 39.62
CA ALA A 165 -4.32 -0.77 38.47
C ALA A 165 -5.13 -1.98 37.97
N ILE A 166 -5.89 -2.64 38.86
CA ILE A 166 -6.67 -3.84 38.53
C ILE A 166 -7.82 -3.56 37.54
N LEU A 167 -8.23 -2.30 37.38
CA LEU A 167 -9.37 -1.93 36.53
C LEU A 167 -9.02 -1.53 35.07
N LYS A 168 -7.73 -1.47 34.68
CA LYS A 168 -7.37 -0.85 33.38
C LYS A 168 -6.34 -1.55 32.50
N GLN A 169 -5.91 -2.78 32.77
CA GLN A 169 -5.07 -3.52 31.81
C GLN A 169 -5.57 -4.95 31.60
N ASP A 170 -5.81 -5.27 30.33
CA ASP A 170 -5.93 -6.60 29.71
C ASP A 170 -6.58 -7.71 30.53
N LYS A 171 -7.83 -8.03 30.17
CA LYS A 171 -8.55 -9.22 30.63
C LYS A 171 -7.80 -10.50 30.21
N THR A 172 -6.94 -11.01 31.08
CA THR A 172 -6.60 -12.44 31.15
C THR A 172 -6.50 -12.84 32.62
N ILE A 173 -7.58 -13.41 33.16
CA ILE A 173 -7.57 -14.05 34.49
C ILE A 173 -6.97 -15.45 34.29
N VAL A 174 -5.78 -15.70 34.82
CA VAL A 174 -5.20 -17.05 34.92
C VAL A 174 -5.71 -17.67 36.22
N TYR A 175 -6.56 -18.70 36.13
CA TYR A 175 -6.96 -19.49 37.30
C TYR A 175 -5.93 -20.62 37.50
N ILE A 176 -5.17 -20.59 38.59
CA ILE A 176 -4.29 -21.68 39.02
C ILE A 176 -5.04 -22.46 40.11
N PRO A 177 -5.50 -23.70 39.88
CA PRO A 177 -6.00 -24.53 40.98
C PRO A 177 -4.82 -24.91 41.87
N ARG A 178 -5.05 -24.95 43.19
CA ARG A 178 -4.05 -25.25 44.24
C ARG A 178 -3.28 -26.58 44.11
N ASN A 179 -3.50 -27.37 43.05
CA ASN A 179 -2.94 -28.71 42.89
C ASN A 179 -2.21 -28.86 41.53
N GLY A 180 -1.14 -28.08 41.33
CA GLY A 180 0.09 -28.45 40.59
C GLY A 180 0.04 -29.21 39.25
N SER A 181 -1.04 -29.15 38.46
CA SER A 181 -1.16 -29.93 37.22
C SER A 181 -1.34 -29.01 36.01
N THR A 182 -0.33 -28.91 35.14
CA THR A 182 -0.43 -28.21 33.85
C THR A 182 -1.27 -29.02 32.86
N VAL A 183 -2.49 -28.57 32.58
CA VAL A 183 -3.26 -28.99 31.41
C VAL A 183 -3.33 -27.80 30.47
N SER A 184 -2.70 -27.91 29.30
CA SER A 184 -2.87 -26.96 28.20
C SER A 184 -4.28 -27.12 27.64
N VAL A 185 -5.18 -26.20 27.97
CA VAL A 185 -6.45 -26.05 27.27
C VAL A 185 -6.39 -24.70 26.55
N GLU A 186 -6.20 -24.73 25.23
CA GLU A 186 -6.63 -23.64 24.36
C GLU A 186 -8.15 -23.54 24.46
N LYS A 187 -8.65 -22.71 25.38
CA LYS A 187 -10.01 -22.20 25.30
C LYS A 187 -9.97 -20.93 24.47
N THR A 188 -10.12 -21.11 23.16
CA THR A 188 -10.79 -20.09 22.33
C THR A 188 -12.09 -19.69 23.02
N PRO A 189 -12.44 -18.38 23.09
CA PRO A 189 -13.75 -18.01 23.58
C PRO A 189 -14.78 -18.47 22.54
N ILE A 190 -15.38 -19.62 22.81
CA ILE A 190 -16.69 -19.97 22.27
C ILE A 190 -17.66 -19.02 22.95
N TRP A 191 -18.16 -18.03 22.22
CA TRP A 191 -19.25 -17.18 22.72
C TRP A 191 -20.53 -17.99 22.72
N SER A 192 -20.85 -18.56 23.89
CA SER A 192 -22.23 -18.65 24.38
C SER A 192 -22.42 -17.49 25.35
N ASP A 193 -22.85 -16.33 24.83
CA ASP A 193 -23.94 -15.52 25.39
C ASP A 193 -23.96 -14.09 24.80
N PRO A 194 -25.06 -13.65 24.18
CA PRO A 194 -25.31 -12.26 23.80
C PRO A 194 -25.51 -11.27 24.98
N GLU A 195 -25.33 -11.68 26.24
CA GLU A 195 -25.94 -11.02 27.41
C GLU A 195 -25.17 -9.84 28.04
N ILE A 196 -24.04 -9.36 27.49
CA ILE A 196 -23.32 -8.23 28.13
C ILE A 196 -23.74 -6.85 27.59
N TYR A 197 -24.63 -6.78 26.58
CA TYR A 197 -25.12 -5.50 26.07
C TYR A 197 -26.64 -5.45 25.92
N ASP A 198 -27.28 -4.69 26.82
CA ASP A 198 -28.73 -4.51 26.83
C ASP A 198 -29.18 -3.55 25.71
N TRP A 199 -29.32 -4.12 24.52
CA TRP A 199 -29.87 -3.45 23.34
C TRP A 199 -31.35 -3.05 23.49
N SER A 200 -32.06 -3.52 24.52
CA SER A 200 -33.47 -3.16 24.75
C SER A 200 -33.65 -1.71 25.22
N LYS A 201 -32.59 -1.09 25.75
CA LYS A 201 -32.52 0.34 26.10
C LYS A 201 -32.23 1.27 24.93
N HIS A 202 -32.04 0.73 23.72
CA HIS A 202 -31.82 1.55 22.54
C HIS A 202 -33.14 2.06 21.98
N GLU A 203 -33.17 3.36 21.69
CA GLU A 203 -34.23 3.96 20.91
C GLU A 203 -34.38 3.21 19.58
N ARG A 204 -35.60 2.78 19.26
CA ARG A 204 -35.92 2.25 17.94
C ARG A 204 -36.07 3.42 16.98
N PHE A 205 -35.38 3.34 15.85
CA PHE A 205 -35.44 4.35 14.81
C PHE A 205 -35.44 3.67 13.44
N SER A 206 -36.12 4.33 12.50
CA SER A 206 -36.27 3.93 11.11
C SER A 206 -35.20 4.58 10.24
N GLU A 207 -35.16 4.17 8.97
CA GLU A 207 -34.40 4.90 7.95
C GLU A 207 -34.87 6.35 7.84
N SER A 208 -36.18 6.62 7.96
CA SER A 208 -36.74 7.97 7.88
C SER A 208 -36.25 8.87 9.01
N ASP A 209 -36.04 8.31 10.20
CA ASP A 209 -35.49 9.04 11.34
C ASP A 209 -34.06 9.50 11.07
N ILE A 210 -33.22 8.68 10.42
CA ILE A 210 -31.87 9.10 10.02
C ILE A 210 -31.94 10.17 8.93
N ILE A 211 -32.77 9.94 7.92
CA ILE A 211 -32.87 10.73 6.69
C ILE A 211 -33.37 12.16 6.94
N ASN A 212 -34.26 12.31 7.93
CA ASN A 212 -34.91 13.57 8.28
C ASN A 212 -34.28 14.26 9.50
N SER A 213 -33.35 13.59 10.18
CA SER A 213 -32.65 14.14 11.34
C SER A 213 -31.51 15.07 10.97
N LYS A 214 -31.22 16.02 11.87
CA LYS A 214 -29.99 16.81 11.83
C LYS A 214 -28.75 15.93 12.09
N PRO A 215 -27.57 16.29 11.57
CA PRO A 215 -26.30 15.61 11.82
C PRO A 215 -26.05 15.13 13.25
N GLU A 216 -26.29 16.00 14.23
CA GLU A 216 -26.03 15.74 15.64
C GLU A 216 -26.92 14.60 16.15
N ARG A 217 -28.16 14.54 15.68
CA ARG A 217 -29.10 13.49 16.03
C ARG A 217 -28.75 12.17 15.35
N VAL A 218 -28.32 12.20 14.09
CA VAL A 218 -27.82 10.99 13.40
C VAL A 218 -26.59 10.43 14.12
N ARG A 219 -25.66 11.29 14.53
CA ARG A 219 -24.49 10.90 15.35
C ARG A 219 -24.91 10.19 16.63
N GLN A 220 -25.94 10.68 17.32
CA GLN A 220 -26.45 10.07 18.55
C GLN A 220 -27.14 8.72 18.29
N LEU A 221 -28.04 8.66 17.29
CA LEU A 221 -28.78 7.44 16.92
C LEU A 221 -27.83 6.30 16.53
N LEU A 222 -26.79 6.62 15.76
CA LEU A 222 -25.81 5.65 15.27
C LEU A 222 -24.57 5.52 16.16
N ARG A 223 -24.44 6.35 17.21
CA ARG A 223 -23.30 6.41 18.14
C ARG A 223 -21.94 6.55 17.44
N LEU A 224 -21.85 7.51 16.54
CA LEU A 224 -20.65 7.76 15.75
C LEU A 224 -19.65 8.61 16.54
N ASP A 225 -18.36 8.28 16.43
CA ASP A 225 -17.26 9.09 16.97
C ASP A 225 -16.92 10.30 16.10
N PHE A 226 -17.64 10.48 14.99
CA PHE A 226 -17.51 11.64 14.11
C PHE A 226 -18.87 12.31 13.89
N ASN A 227 -18.85 13.60 13.54
CA ASN A 227 -20.06 14.31 13.14
C ASN A 227 -20.29 14.13 11.63
N PRO A 228 -21.32 13.40 11.18
CA PRO A 228 -21.60 13.23 9.76
C PRO A 228 -22.02 14.56 9.15
N ARG A 229 -21.57 14.86 7.93
CA ARG A 229 -21.96 16.09 7.23
C ARG A 229 -23.37 15.94 6.66
N PRO A 230 -24.17 17.02 6.51
CA PRO A 230 -25.52 16.92 5.96
C PRO A 230 -25.57 16.23 4.59
N TYR A 231 -24.68 16.58 3.67
CA TYR A 231 -24.58 15.87 2.39
C TYR A 231 -24.23 14.39 2.55
N GLN A 232 -23.41 13.98 3.53
CA GLN A 232 -23.07 12.56 3.73
C GLN A 232 -24.31 11.75 4.11
N ILE A 233 -25.18 12.31 4.96
CA ILE A 233 -26.47 11.70 5.32
C ILE A 233 -27.37 11.61 4.09
N ARG A 234 -27.45 12.67 3.27
CA ARG A 234 -28.22 12.64 2.01
C ARG A 234 -27.72 11.57 1.05
N MET A 235 -26.40 11.44 0.89
CA MET A 235 -25.78 10.44 0.01
C MET A 235 -25.90 9.01 0.56
N ALA A 236 -26.14 8.83 1.86
CA ALA A 236 -26.43 7.53 2.45
C ALA A 236 -27.87 7.06 2.19
N ARG A 237 -28.80 7.95 1.79
CA ARG A 237 -30.25 7.67 1.70
C ARG A 237 -30.59 6.40 0.93
N PRO A 238 -30.11 6.17 -0.32
CA PRO A 238 -30.45 4.94 -1.04
C PRO A 238 -29.93 3.70 -0.35
N GLY A 239 -28.72 3.77 0.23
CA GLY A 239 -28.12 2.68 0.99
C GLY A 239 -28.91 2.33 2.24
N LEU A 240 -29.37 3.33 3.00
CA LEU A 240 -30.21 3.13 4.19
C LEU A 240 -31.55 2.48 3.83
N ALA A 241 -32.10 2.79 2.65
CA ALA A 241 -33.32 2.19 2.11
C ALA A 241 -33.12 0.79 1.48
N GLY A 242 -31.95 0.17 1.67
CA GLY A 242 -31.65 -1.17 1.14
C GLY A 242 -31.41 -1.22 -0.37
N LYS A 243 -31.23 -0.08 -1.05
CA LYS A 243 -30.97 -0.03 -2.50
C LYS A 243 -29.49 -0.13 -2.81
N ASN A 244 -29.18 -0.75 -3.94
CA ASN A 244 -27.83 -0.71 -4.51
C ASN A 244 -27.54 0.67 -5.10
N SER A 245 -26.41 1.27 -4.74
CA SER A 245 -26.09 2.64 -5.13
C SER A 245 -24.60 2.88 -5.38
N ILE A 246 -24.31 3.80 -6.31
CA ILE A 246 -22.96 4.35 -6.50
C ILE A 246 -22.88 5.71 -5.82
N VAL A 247 -21.94 5.89 -4.89
CA VAL A 247 -21.58 7.18 -4.30
C VAL A 247 -20.41 7.76 -5.10
N CYS A 248 -20.70 8.74 -5.95
CA CYS A 248 -19.74 9.42 -6.81
C CYS A 248 -19.44 10.82 -6.25
N LEU A 249 -18.37 10.93 -5.44
CA LEU A 249 -17.97 12.16 -4.77
C LEU A 249 -16.44 12.35 -4.81
N GLN A 250 -15.99 13.59 -4.95
CA GLN A 250 -14.56 13.92 -5.01
C GLN A 250 -13.74 13.33 -3.84
N THR A 251 -12.45 13.09 -4.06
CA THR A 251 -11.54 12.62 -3.01
C THR A 251 -11.54 13.58 -1.82
N GLY A 252 -11.47 13.05 -0.60
CA GLY A 252 -11.55 13.86 0.62
C GLY A 252 -12.96 14.18 1.11
N SER A 253 -14.02 13.88 0.35
CA SER A 253 -15.43 14.06 0.77
C SER A 253 -15.92 13.08 1.85
N GLY A 254 -15.10 12.13 2.27
CA GLY A 254 -15.45 11.14 3.29
C GLY A 254 -16.40 10.05 2.80
N LYS A 255 -16.24 9.56 1.56
CA LYS A 255 -17.02 8.43 1.00
C LYS A 255 -17.07 7.21 1.92
N THR A 256 -15.95 6.87 2.55
CA THR A 256 -15.87 5.78 3.53
C THR A 256 -16.86 5.95 4.68
N PHE A 257 -17.05 7.18 5.18
CA PHE A 257 -18.00 7.45 6.28
C PHE A 257 -19.46 7.27 5.85
N ILE A 258 -19.79 7.54 4.58
CA ILE A 258 -21.13 7.27 4.04
C ILE A 258 -21.40 5.76 4.07
N ALA A 259 -20.45 4.94 3.62
CA ALA A 259 -20.58 3.49 3.70
C ALA A 259 -20.62 2.98 5.15
N ALA A 260 -19.86 3.59 6.06
CA ALA A 260 -19.86 3.25 7.48
C ALA A 260 -21.20 3.55 8.15
N ILE A 261 -21.86 4.68 7.80
CA ILE A 261 -23.21 5.03 8.26
C ILE A 261 -24.21 3.94 7.85
N VAL A 262 -24.19 3.52 6.58
CA VAL A 262 -25.08 2.46 6.06
C VAL A 262 -24.81 1.13 6.78
N ALA A 263 -23.55 0.72 6.90
CA ALA A 263 -23.17 -0.53 7.57
C ALA A 263 -23.58 -0.53 9.06
N LYS A 264 -23.37 0.59 9.77
CA LYS A 264 -23.73 0.74 11.19
C LYS A 264 -25.24 0.66 11.39
N PHE A 265 -26.02 1.31 10.52
CA PHE A 265 -27.48 1.23 10.55
C PHE A 265 -27.97 -0.22 10.37
N LEU A 266 -27.51 -0.92 9.33
CA LEU A 266 -27.90 -2.30 9.06
C LEU A 266 -27.49 -3.26 10.18
N HIS A 267 -26.31 -3.05 10.76
CA HIS A 267 -25.84 -3.81 11.93
C HIS A 267 -26.76 -3.61 13.14
N ILE A 268 -27.11 -2.37 13.50
CA ILE A 268 -28.05 -2.09 14.61
C ILE A 268 -29.42 -2.74 14.34
N ARG A 269 -29.92 -2.64 13.10
CA ARG A 269 -31.22 -3.23 12.72
C ARG A 269 -31.22 -4.76 12.84
N SER A 270 -30.14 -5.42 12.45
CA SER A 270 -29.96 -6.87 12.62
C SER A 270 -30.07 -7.26 14.10
N LEU A 271 -29.40 -6.50 14.99
CA LEU A 271 -29.46 -6.75 16.43
C LEU A 271 -30.85 -6.53 17.01
N GLN A 272 -31.56 -5.47 16.59
CA GLN A 272 -32.93 -5.21 17.04
C GLN A 272 -33.90 -6.34 16.65
N ASN A 273 -33.73 -6.92 15.46
CA ASN A 273 -34.56 -8.03 14.99
C ASN A 273 -34.28 -9.34 15.75
N VAL A 274 -33.06 -9.55 16.26
CA VAL A 274 -32.73 -10.72 17.10
C VAL A 274 -33.46 -10.67 18.45
N ILE A 275 -33.74 -9.47 18.97
CA ILE A 275 -34.38 -9.26 20.29
C ILE A 275 -35.91 -9.45 20.24
N THR A 276 -36.53 -9.34 19.06
CA THR A 276 -37.96 -9.62 18.84
C THR A 276 -38.14 -10.84 17.94
N PRO A 277 -38.24 -12.07 18.51
CA PRO A 277 -38.29 -13.30 17.73
C PRO A 277 -39.69 -13.51 17.15
N SER A 278 -39.94 -12.97 15.96
CA SER A 278 -41.17 -13.25 15.19
C SER A 278 -40.91 -13.90 13.82
N SER A 279 -39.64 -14.16 13.46
CA SER A 279 -39.29 -14.84 12.21
C SER A 279 -38.04 -15.73 12.35
N SER A 280 -38.08 -16.88 11.68
CA SER A 280 -37.21 -18.06 11.87
C SER A 280 -35.81 -17.99 11.26
N SER A 281 -35.29 -16.80 10.92
CA SER A 281 -33.95 -16.62 10.34
C SER A 281 -33.16 -15.55 11.09
N THR A 282 -32.59 -15.93 12.23
CA THR A 282 -31.74 -15.10 13.10
C THR A 282 -30.27 -15.14 12.66
N SER A 283 -29.97 -14.70 11.43
CA SER A 283 -28.56 -14.58 10.99
C SER A 283 -27.98 -13.22 11.39
N ARG A 284 -26.79 -13.26 12.00
CA ARG A 284 -26.00 -12.07 12.35
C ARG A 284 -25.58 -11.32 11.09
N PHE A 285 -25.63 -9.98 11.11
CA PHE A 285 -25.21 -9.14 9.99
C PHE A 285 -23.78 -9.42 9.55
N LYS A 286 -23.55 -9.59 8.25
CA LYS A 286 -22.24 -9.80 7.62
C LYS A 286 -22.01 -8.84 6.47
N ALA A 287 -20.86 -8.16 6.49
CA ALA A 287 -20.46 -7.25 5.42
C ALA A 287 -19.02 -7.50 4.98
N VAL A 288 -18.73 -7.13 3.74
CA VAL A 288 -17.37 -7.09 3.20
C VAL A 288 -17.08 -5.73 2.57
N PHE A 289 -15.93 -5.16 2.93
CA PHE A 289 -15.40 -3.93 2.36
C PHE A 289 -14.20 -4.28 1.48
N LEU A 290 -14.32 -3.98 0.18
CA LEU A 290 -13.33 -4.32 -0.84
C LEU A 290 -12.54 -3.09 -1.26
N VAL A 291 -11.21 -3.22 -1.25
CA VAL A 291 -10.27 -2.14 -1.62
C VAL A 291 -9.33 -2.58 -2.75
N PRO A 292 -8.85 -1.67 -3.61
CA PRO A 292 -7.95 -2.02 -4.71
C PRO A 292 -6.56 -2.50 -4.24
N ILE A 293 -6.01 -1.90 -3.18
CA ILE A 293 -4.62 -2.14 -2.73
C ILE A 293 -4.54 -2.60 -1.27
N LYS A 294 -3.47 -3.33 -0.93
CA LYS A 294 -3.28 -3.91 0.42
C LYS A 294 -3.20 -2.86 1.55
N ALA A 295 -2.56 -1.72 1.27
CA ALA A 295 -2.40 -0.66 2.27
C ALA A 295 -3.73 -0.06 2.73
N LEU A 296 -4.75 -0.07 1.86
CA LEU A 296 -6.09 0.41 2.18
C LEU A 296 -6.85 -0.48 3.16
N VAL A 297 -6.51 -1.76 3.27
CA VAL A 297 -7.27 -2.71 4.12
C VAL A 297 -7.27 -2.26 5.57
N ALA A 298 -6.10 -1.99 6.13
CA ALA A 298 -5.96 -1.52 7.50
C ALA A 298 -6.50 -0.09 7.67
N GLN A 299 -6.28 0.76 6.67
CA GLN A 299 -6.72 2.16 6.69
C GLN A 299 -8.24 2.29 6.74
N GLN A 300 -8.97 1.59 5.85
CA GLN A 300 -10.44 1.66 5.82
C GLN A 300 -11.04 0.97 7.06
N CYS A 301 -10.40 -0.09 7.56
CA CYS A 301 -10.79 -0.71 8.83
C CYS A 301 -10.69 0.29 10.01
N ALA A 302 -9.58 1.04 10.10
CA ALA A 302 -9.41 2.08 11.12
C ALA A 302 -10.44 3.22 10.98
N ALA A 303 -10.78 3.63 9.74
CA ALA A 303 -11.84 4.61 9.51
C ALA A 303 -13.23 4.09 9.95
N PHE A 304 -13.54 2.83 9.65
CA PHE A 304 -14.77 2.18 10.10
C PHE A 304 -14.84 2.07 11.63
N ARG A 305 -13.70 1.94 12.32
CA ARG A 305 -13.69 1.88 13.79
C ARG A 305 -14.36 3.10 14.43
N GLN A 306 -14.29 4.28 13.81
CA GLN A 306 -14.97 5.48 14.29
C GLN A 306 -16.51 5.38 14.27
N ALA A 307 -17.09 4.55 13.38
CA ALA A 307 -18.52 4.29 13.35
C ALA A 307 -18.95 3.16 14.31
N PHE A 308 -17.99 2.35 14.77
CA PHE A 308 -18.23 1.16 15.59
C PHE A 308 -17.50 1.24 16.94
N ILE A 309 -17.17 2.45 17.41
CA ILE A 309 -16.37 2.68 18.63
C ILE A 309 -17.04 2.09 19.89
N ASP A 310 -18.37 2.06 19.89
CA ASP A 310 -19.25 1.52 20.92
C ASP A 310 -19.32 -0.02 20.90
N GLN A 311 -18.65 -0.67 19.95
CA GLN A 311 -18.64 -2.14 19.81
C GLN A 311 -17.25 -2.71 20.13
N PRO A 312 -17.15 -4.01 20.48
CA PRO A 312 -15.86 -4.68 20.67
C PRO A 312 -14.99 -4.66 19.40
N ASP A 313 -13.66 -4.74 19.57
CA ASP A 313 -12.72 -4.83 18.43
C ASP A 313 -12.96 -6.06 17.54
N SER A 314 -13.62 -7.09 18.07
CA SER A 314 -13.98 -8.31 17.35
C SER A 314 -15.08 -8.16 16.30
N ILE A 315 -15.62 -6.96 16.06
CA ILE A 315 -16.59 -6.72 14.97
C ILE A 315 -15.88 -6.61 13.61
N LEU A 316 -14.72 -5.96 13.57
CA LEU A 316 -14.01 -5.62 12.33
C LEU A 316 -12.79 -6.52 12.13
N LYS A 317 -12.62 -7.07 10.92
CA LYS A 317 -11.45 -7.90 10.60
C LYS A 317 -10.75 -7.45 9.32
N PRO A 318 -9.55 -6.85 9.41
CA PRO A 318 -8.68 -6.68 8.26
C PRO A 318 -8.06 -8.03 7.87
N ILE A 319 -8.18 -8.41 6.59
CA ILE A 319 -7.66 -9.68 6.08
C ILE A 319 -6.36 -9.45 5.31
N ASP A 320 -5.24 -9.82 5.94
CA ASP A 320 -3.91 -9.73 5.36
C ASP A 320 -3.45 -11.05 4.70
N ASN A 321 -2.16 -11.19 4.38
CA ASN A 321 -1.64 -12.31 3.57
C ASN A 321 -1.50 -13.62 4.37
N GLN A 322 -1.72 -13.62 5.69
CA GLN A 322 -1.37 -14.73 6.58
C GLN A 322 -2.58 -15.52 7.10
N VAL A 323 -3.69 -15.58 6.36
CA VAL A 323 -4.82 -16.41 6.81
C VAL A 323 -4.53 -17.88 6.48
N GLY A 324 -3.71 -18.52 7.32
CA GLY A 324 -3.58 -19.98 7.42
C GLY A 324 -4.75 -20.62 8.18
N GLU A 325 -5.60 -19.82 8.82
CA GLU A 325 -6.86 -20.26 9.41
C GLU A 325 -7.93 -20.47 8.34
N ARG A 326 -8.85 -21.42 8.56
CA ARG A 326 -10.00 -21.56 7.66
C ARG A 326 -10.87 -20.31 7.82
N PHE A 327 -11.11 -19.55 6.74
CA PHE A 327 -11.99 -18.37 6.72
C PHE A 327 -13.35 -18.61 7.40
N LYS A 328 -13.85 -19.86 7.41
CA LYS A 328 -15.02 -20.30 8.17
C LYS A 328 -14.98 -19.90 9.66
N ASN A 329 -13.84 -20.00 10.33
CA ASN A 329 -13.70 -19.64 11.74
C ASN A 329 -13.81 -18.11 11.91
N LEU A 330 -13.11 -17.36 11.05
CA LEU A 330 -13.19 -15.89 11.05
C LEU A 330 -14.62 -15.41 10.74
N TYR A 331 -15.30 -16.06 9.80
CA TYR A 331 -16.68 -15.75 9.44
C TYR A 331 -17.65 -15.85 10.64
N GLN A 332 -17.45 -16.83 11.52
CA GLN A 332 -18.27 -16.99 12.73
C GLN A 332 -17.99 -15.90 13.77
N GLN A 333 -16.74 -15.42 13.87
CA GLN A 333 -16.30 -14.51 14.92
C GLN A 333 -16.53 -13.03 14.60
N PHE A 334 -16.38 -12.62 13.34
CA PHE A 334 -16.37 -11.21 12.92
C PHE A 334 -17.53 -10.89 11.99
N ASP A 335 -17.94 -9.62 11.90
CA ASP A 335 -19.08 -9.21 11.08
C ASP A 335 -18.69 -8.48 9.82
N ILE A 336 -17.67 -7.63 9.90
CA ILE A 336 -17.25 -6.79 8.78
C ILE A 336 -15.81 -7.12 8.43
N PHE A 337 -15.62 -7.61 7.21
CA PHE A 337 -14.32 -8.04 6.71
C PHE A 337 -13.76 -7.03 5.71
N PHE A 338 -12.48 -6.72 5.80
CA PHE A 338 -11.79 -5.83 4.86
C PHE A 338 -10.82 -6.64 4.03
N PHE A 339 -10.99 -6.61 2.70
CA PHE A 339 -10.21 -7.39 1.75
C PHE A 339 -9.67 -6.52 0.63
N THR A 340 -8.52 -6.92 0.06
CA THR A 340 -8.25 -6.50 -1.32
C THR A 340 -9.19 -7.23 -2.27
N VAL A 341 -9.64 -6.56 -3.33
CA VAL A 341 -10.58 -7.17 -4.31
C VAL A 341 -10.07 -8.52 -4.80
N GLN A 342 -8.80 -8.60 -5.20
CA GLN A 342 -8.21 -9.86 -5.73
C GLN A 342 -8.26 -11.00 -4.71
N LYS A 343 -8.02 -10.72 -3.42
CA LYS A 343 -8.09 -11.77 -2.39
C LYS A 343 -9.50 -12.30 -2.22
N PHE A 344 -10.48 -11.40 -2.18
CA PHE A 344 -11.87 -11.81 -2.04
C PHE A 344 -12.33 -12.61 -3.26
N ALA A 345 -11.95 -12.19 -4.47
CA ALA A 345 -12.19 -12.97 -5.69
C ALA A 345 -11.57 -14.38 -5.60
N ASN A 346 -10.33 -14.51 -5.13
CA ASN A 346 -9.69 -15.82 -4.93
C ASN A 346 -10.44 -16.67 -3.88
N PHE A 347 -10.99 -16.05 -2.83
CA PHE A 347 -11.76 -16.76 -1.80
C PHE A 347 -13.09 -17.29 -2.36
N LEU A 348 -13.75 -16.54 -3.24
CA LEU A 348 -14.95 -16.98 -3.93
C LEU A 348 -14.66 -18.10 -4.92
N GLU A 349 -13.61 -17.96 -5.74
CA GLU A 349 -13.17 -18.98 -6.71
C GLU A 349 -12.77 -20.29 -6.01
N GLY A 350 -12.01 -20.20 -4.91
CA GLY A 350 -11.61 -21.35 -4.08
C GLY A 350 -12.73 -21.96 -3.23
N LYS A 351 -13.98 -21.46 -3.33
CA LYS A 351 -15.13 -21.86 -2.51
C LYS A 351 -14.87 -21.74 -1.00
N HIS A 352 -13.99 -20.82 -0.61
CA HIS A 352 -13.70 -20.49 0.79
C HIS A 352 -14.72 -19.49 1.35
N ALA A 353 -15.30 -18.65 0.50
CA ALA A 353 -16.37 -17.71 0.80
C ALA A 353 -17.55 -17.91 -0.16
N ASP A 354 -18.72 -17.39 0.23
CA ASP A 354 -19.97 -17.46 -0.54
C ASP A 354 -20.64 -16.09 -0.48
N LEU A 355 -20.92 -15.49 -1.64
CA LEU A 355 -21.53 -14.16 -1.73
C LEU A 355 -22.93 -14.12 -1.08
N THR A 356 -23.69 -15.21 -1.14
CA THR A 356 -25.06 -15.29 -0.58
C THR A 356 -25.10 -15.18 0.94
N LYS A 357 -23.94 -15.29 1.59
CA LYS A 357 -23.78 -15.24 3.05
C LYS A 357 -23.43 -13.85 3.58
N PHE A 358 -23.37 -12.85 2.72
CA PHE A 358 -23.16 -11.46 3.11
C PHE A 358 -24.45 -10.67 2.87
N ASP A 359 -24.73 -9.73 3.77
CA ASP A 359 -25.84 -8.79 3.65
C ASP A 359 -25.42 -7.53 2.87
N LEU A 360 -24.14 -7.14 2.97
CA LEU A 360 -23.61 -5.92 2.38
C LEU A 360 -22.21 -6.13 1.77
N VAL A 361 -22.02 -5.67 0.53
CA VAL A 361 -20.72 -5.56 -0.13
C VAL A 361 -20.47 -4.09 -0.43
N ILE A 362 -19.39 -3.55 0.14
CA ILE A 362 -18.91 -2.21 -0.15
C ILE A 362 -17.71 -2.30 -1.08
N ILE A 363 -17.73 -1.56 -2.17
CA ILE A 363 -16.69 -1.61 -3.21
C ILE A 363 -16.06 -0.23 -3.33
N ASP A 364 -14.84 -0.08 -2.82
CA ASP A 364 -14.04 1.14 -2.99
C ASP A 364 -13.37 1.18 -4.37
N GLU A 365 -13.23 2.37 -4.94
CA GLU A 365 -12.79 2.60 -6.33
C GLU A 365 -13.56 1.72 -7.34
N CYS A 366 -14.89 1.73 -7.24
CA CYS A 366 -15.78 0.87 -8.01
C CYS A 366 -15.75 1.10 -9.53
N HIS A 367 -15.14 2.21 -9.98
CA HIS A 367 -14.97 2.54 -11.39
C HIS A 367 -14.12 1.52 -12.14
N HIS A 368 -13.36 0.65 -11.45
CA HIS A 368 -12.69 -0.49 -12.08
C HIS A 368 -13.64 -1.67 -12.43
N CYS A 369 -14.96 -1.56 -12.21
CA CYS A 369 -15.92 -2.62 -12.50
C CYS A 369 -16.25 -2.74 -14.00
N TYR A 370 -15.23 -2.99 -14.82
CA TYR A 370 -15.35 -3.24 -16.25
C TYR A 370 -14.30 -4.27 -16.72
N ASP A 371 -14.44 -4.74 -17.96
CA ASP A 371 -13.55 -5.73 -18.59
C ASP A 371 -13.28 -6.96 -17.69
N ASN A 372 -12.02 -7.36 -17.54
CA ASN A 372 -11.60 -8.54 -16.78
C ASN A 372 -11.06 -8.17 -15.38
N HIS A 373 -11.43 -7.00 -14.87
CA HIS A 373 -11.03 -6.60 -13.53
C HIS A 373 -11.67 -7.52 -12.46
N PRO A 374 -10.98 -7.84 -11.34
CA PRO A 374 -11.52 -8.72 -10.31
C PRO A 374 -12.88 -8.29 -9.73
N ILE A 375 -13.16 -6.98 -9.65
CA ILE A 375 -14.49 -6.46 -9.25
C ILE A 375 -15.55 -6.97 -10.23
N ASN A 376 -15.31 -6.83 -11.54
CA ASN A 376 -16.26 -7.25 -12.56
C ASN A 376 -16.43 -8.78 -12.57
N SER A 377 -15.35 -9.55 -12.33
CA SER A 377 -15.42 -11.01 -12.19
C SER A 377 -16.36 -11.42 -11.05
N MET A 378 -16.20 -10.80 -9.87
CA MET A 378 -17.07 -11.00 -8.72
C MET A 378 -18.52 -10.60 -9.03
N MET A 379 -18.73 -9.44 -9.66
CA MET A 379 -20.07 -8.97 -10.00
C MET A 379 -20.77 -9.88 -11.03
N ARG A 380 -20.03 -10.50 -11.97
CA ARG A 380 -20.62 -11.54 -12.85
C ARG A 380 -21.12 -12.75 -12.06
N GLN A 381 -20.42 -13.15 -10.98
CA GLN A 381 -20.90 -14.21 -10.08
C GLN A 381 -22.15 -13.76 -9.31
N TYR A 382 -22.14 -12.54 -8.79
CA TYR A 382 -23.31 -11.91 -8.16
C TYR A 382 -24.54 -11.94 -9.09
N HIS A 383 -24.38 -11.51 -10.34
CA HIS A 383 -25.46 -11.49 -11.33
C HIS A 383 -26.01 -12.90 -11.64
N ARG A 384 -25.13 -13.91 -11.73
CA ARG A 384 -25.55 -15.31 -11.90
C ARG A 384 -26.36 -15.84 -10.72
N LEU A 385 -25.97 -15.49 -9.49
CA LEU A 385 -26.71 -15.85 -8.27
C LEU A 385 -28.10 -15.20 -8.27
N LYS A 386 -28.15 -13.88 -8.56
CA LYS A 386 -29.40 -13.12 -8.66
C LYS A 386 -30.36 -13.71 -9.69
N LEU A 387 -29.85 -14.07 -10.87
CA LEU A 387 -30.63 -14.75 -11.91
C LEU A 387 -31.15 -16.12 -11.50
N SER A 388 -30.37 -16.84 -10.70
CA SER A 388 -30.73 -18.18 -10.22
C SER A 388 -31.68 -18.14 -9.03
N GLY A 389 -32.21 -16.95 -8.67
CA GLY A 389 -33.18 -16.76 -7.59
C GLY A 389 -32.58 -16.73 -6.18
N TYR A 390 -31.24 -16.70 -6.05
CA TYR A 390 -30.60 -16.57 -4.74
C TYR A 390 -30.71 -15.14 -4.23
N THR A 391 -30.84 -15.01 -2.90
CA THR A 391 -30.61 -13.74 -2.22
C THR A 391 -29.15 -13.33 -2.37
N VAL A 392 -28.92 -12.07 -2.71
CA VAL A 392 -27.60 -11.49 -2.95
C VAL A 392 -27.41 -10.26 -2.07
N PRO A 393 -26.15 -9.91 -1.70
CA PRO A 393 -25.86 -8.79 -0.82
C PRO A 393 -26.26 -7.45 -1.44
N GLN A 394 -26.60 -6.47 -0.61
CA GLN A 394 -26.69 -5.08 -1.05
C GLN A 394 -25.31 -4.58 -1.51
N ILE A 395 -25.26 -3.77 -2.57
CA ILE A 395 -24.04 -3.16 -3.11
C ILE A 395 -23.99 -1.66 -2.80
N ILE A 396 -22.93 -1.23 -2.11
CA ILE A 396 -22.57 0.19 -1.97
C ILE A 396 -21.22 0.43 -2.64
N ALA A 397 -21.25 1.10 -3.78
CA ALA A 397 -20.08 1.31 -4.62
C ALA A 397 -19.57 2.75 -4.45
N LEU A 398 -18.28 2.94 -4.22
CA LEU A 398 -17.67 4.24 -3.94
C LEU A 398 -16.69 4.62 -5.05
N THR A 399 -16.77 5.85 -5.58
CA THR A 399 -15.77 6.36 -6.51
C THR A 399 -15.68 7.89 -6.50
N ALA A 400 -14.55 8.46 -6.94
CA ALA A 400 -14.45 9.89 -7.23
C ALA A 400 -14.90 10.26 -8.64
N SER A 401 -14.79 9.32 -9.57
CA SER A 401 -15.14 9.48 -10.99
C SER A 401 -15.54 8.11 -11.53
N VAL A 402 -16.57 8.06 -12.37
CA VAL A 402 -17.01 6.82 -13.03
C VAL A 402 -16.24 6.53 -14.34
N GLY A 403 -15.50 7.51 -14.88
CA GLY A 403 -14.80 7.42 -16.16
C GLY A 403 -15.69 7.61 -17.39
N THR A 404 -15.11 7.49 -18.59
CA THR A 404 -15.83 7.68 -19.88
C THR A 404 -15.48 6.66 -20.97
N ASN A 405 -15.06 5.43 -20.60
CA ASN A 405 -14.45 4.46 -21.54
C ASN A 405 -15.36 3.86 -22.65
N LYS A 406 -16.61 4.30 -22.83
CA LYS A 406 -17.51 3.85 -23.92
C LYS A 406 -17.60 4.92 -25.03
N LYS A 407 -18.45 4.68 -26.04
CA LYS A 407 -18.66 5.61 -27.16
C LYS A 407 -19.00 7.03 -26.72
N ASN A 408 -19.73 7.16 -25.61
CA ASN A 408 -19.96 8.41 -24.90
C ASN A 408 -19.96 8.14 -23.37
N ALA A 409 -19.88 9.22 -22.59
CA ALA A 409 -19.81 9.15 -21.13
C ALA A 409 -21.10 8.62 -20.48
N PHE A 410 -22.27 8.91 -21.05
CA PHE A 410 -23.56 8.46 -20.51
C PHE A 410 -23.73 6.94 -20.63
N ASP A 411 -23.43 6.37 -21.79
CA ASP A 411 -23.42 4.92 -22.01
C ASP A 411 -22.39 4.23 -21.11
N HIS A 412 -21.25 4.88 -20.83
CA HIS A 412 -20.29 4.36 -19.86
C HIS A 412 -20.86 4.32 -18.45
N LEU A 413 -21.56 5.38 -18.03
CA LEU A 413 -22.23 5.44 -16.74
C LEU A 413 -23.30 4.34 -16.61
N VAL A 414 -24.13 4.15 -17.63
CA VAL A 414 -25.14 3.07 -17.67
C VAL A 414 -24.45 1.70 -17.57
N HIS A 415 -23.36 1.49 -18.31
CA HIS A 415 -22.59 0.25 -18.30
C HIS A 415 -22.03 -0.10 -16.92
N VAL A 416 -21.41 0.88 -16.24
CA VAL A 416 -20.85 0.69 -14.89
C VAL A 416 -21.97 0.42 -13.88
N CYS A 417 -23.09 1.14 -13.98
CA CYS A 417 -24.28 0.89 -13.15
C CYS A 417 -24.85 -0.51 -13.36
N ALA A 418 -24.92 -0.98 -14.61
CA ALA A 418 -25.38 -2.32 -14.96
C ALA A 418 -24.46 -3.39 -14.36
N ASN A 419 -23.14 -3.25 -14.52
CA ASN A 419 -22.16 -4.18 -13.96
C ASN A 419 -22.25 -4.25 -12.43
N LEU A 420 -22.42 -3.12 -11.74
CA LEU A 420 -22.51 -3.04 -10.28
C LEU A 420 -23.90 -3.36 -9.70
N ASP A 421 -24.91 -3.57 -10.56
CA ASP A 421 -26.31 -3.70 -10.14
C ASP A 421 -26.85 -2.50 -9.37
N CYS A 422 -26.38 -1.29 -9.70
CA CYS A 422 -26.77 -0.05 -9.07
C CYS A 422 -27.76 0.72 -9.93
N LEU A 423 -28.95 0.98 -9.39
CA LEU A 423 -30.01 1.75 -10.05
C LEU A 423 -30.10 3.21 -9.55
N GLU A 424 -29.26 3.55 -8.58
CA GLU A 424 -29.21 4.84 -7.90
C GLU A 424 -27.78 5.37 -7.95
N ILE A 425 -27.62 6.65 -8.32
CA ILE A 425 -26.33 7.35 -8.27
C ILE A 425 -26.47 8.49 -7.27
N CYS A 426 -25.55 8.54 -6.31
CA CYS A 426 -25.43 9.58 -5.31
C CYS A 426 -24.25 10.48 -5.70
N ALA A 427 -24.56 11.59 -6.37
CA ALA A 427 -23.60 12.62 -6.74
C ALA A 427 -24.09 13.97 -6.24
N ILE A 428 -23.19 14.95 -6.12
CA ILE A 428 -23.58 16.32 -5.74
C ILE A 428 -24.07 17.11 -6.95
N GLY A 429 -25.22 17.75 -6.80
CA GLY A 429 -25.78 18.65 -7.81
C GLY A 429 -25.36 20.09 -7.62
N LYS A 430 -25.72 20.96 -8.57
CA LYS A 430 -25.56 22.41 -8.43
C LYS A 430 -26.41 22.93 -7.26
N GLY A 431 -25.90 23.94 -6.54
CA GLY A 431 -26.62 24.64 -5.46
C GLY A 431 -26.15 24.23 -4.06
N VAL A 432 -27.08 24.10 -3.11
CA VAL A 432 -26.80 23.95 -1.67
C VAL A 432 -25.84 22.80 -1.35
N GLU A 433 -25.97 21.66 -2.06
CA GLU A 433 -25.10 20.51 -1.84
C GLU A 433 -23.65 20.76 -2.25
N GLU A 434 -23.46 21.56 -3.30
CA GLU A 434 -22.14 21.97 -3.78
C GLU A 434 -21.48 22.93 -2.80
N ASP A 435 -22.24 23.90 -2.28
CA ASP A 435 -21.76 24.84 -1.27
C ASP A 435 -21.36 24.14 0.03
N GLU A 436 -22.18 23.19 0.50
CA GLU A 436 -21.84 22.35 1.67
C GLU A 436 -20.55 21.55 1.46
N LEU A 437 -20.36 20.96 0.27
CA LEU A 437 -19.13 20.22 -0.03
C LEU A 437 -17.92 21.15 -0.11
N ARG A 438 -18.05 22.30 -0.79
CA ARG A 438 -16.98 23.31 -0.90
C ARG A 438 -16.57 23.86 0.46
N ASN A 439 -17.51 24.06 1.36
CA ASN A 439 -17.23 24.56 2.71
C ASN A 439 -16.61 23.49 3.64
N SER A 440 -16.73 22.22 3.29
CA SER A 440 -16.28 21.10 4.13
C SER A 440 -15.09 20.34 3.55
N THR A 441 -14.68 20.64 2.32
CA THR A 441 -13.51 20.06 1.66
C THR A 441 -12.70 21.14 0.98
N ASN A 442 -11.39 21.14 1.19
CA ASN A 442 -10.50 22.00 0.43
C ASN A 442 -10.25 21.36 -0.93
N THR A 443 -10.76 21.98 -1.98
CA THR A 443 -10.34 21.71 -3.36
C THR A 443 -9.20 22.65 -3.74
N PRO A 444 -8.26 22.22 -4.59
CA PRO A 444 -7.19 23.10 -5.02
C PRO A 444 -7.75 24.29 -5.81
N LEU A 445 -7.18 25.47 -5.55
CA LEU A 445 -7.58 26.74 -6.16
C LEU A 445 -7.34 26.77 -7.67
N SER A 446 -6.36 26.00 -8.14
CA SER A 446 -5.97 25.96 -9.55
C SER A 446 -5.41 24.59 -9.92
N ASP A 447 -5.63 24.20 -11.17
CA ASP A 447 -4.99 23.05 -11.82
C ASP A 447 -4.42 23.49 -13.18
N THR A 448 -3.15 23.85 -13.21
CA THR A 448 -2.52 24.57 -14.32
C THR A 448 -1.52 23.70 -15.07
N ILE A 449 -1.56 23.74 -16.42
CA ILE A 449 -0.52 23.14 -17.26
C ILE A 449 0.59 24.17 -17.47
N LEU A 450 1.80 23.81 -17.05
CA LEU A 450 3.02 24.58 -17.21
C LEU A 450 3.82 23.98 -18.38
N SER A 451 3.56 24.51 -19.57
CA SER A 451 4.25 24.09 -20.79
C SER A 451 5.69 24.61 -20.83
N VAL A 452 6.64 23.70 -20.97
CA VAL A 452 8.07 24.02 -21.14
C VAL A 452 8.43 23.93 -22.63
N PRO A 453 9.12 24.92 -23.22
CA PRO A 453 9.55 24.84 -24.62
C PRO A 453 10.45 23.63 -24.89
N LYS A 454 10.30 23.03 -26.06
CA LYS A 454 11.14 21.93 -26.51
C LYS A 454 12.57 22.40 -26.77
N GLU A 455 13.56 21.68 -26.25
CA GLU A 455 14.96 21.90 -26.58
C GLU A 455 15.24 21.40 -28.01
N ILE A 456 15.66 22.31 -28.90
CA ILE A 456 15.78 22.04 -30.34
C ILE A 456 17.11 21.34 -30.70
N SER A 457 18.17 21.55 -29.92
CA SER A 457 19.50 21.02 -30.23
C SER A 457 20.21 20.56 -28.96
N ASP A 458 20.39 19.26 -28.84
CA ASP A 458 21.13 18.64 -27.74
C ASP A 458 22.27 17.77 -28.30
N PRO A 459 23.55 18.11 -28.04
CA PRO A 459 24.71 17.35 -28.51
C PRO A 459 24.74 15.89 -28.03
N ILE A 460 24.27 15.60 -26.82
CA ILE A 460 24.22 14.25 -26.24
C ILE A 460 23.15 13.41 -26.94
N VAL A 461 21.96 13.98 -27.18
CA VAL A 461 20.91 13.30 -27.95
C VAL A 461 21.39 13.01 -29.37
N LYS A 462 22.05 13.99 -30.01
CA LYS A 462 22.59 13.83 -31.36
C LYS A 462 23.66 12.74 -31.41
N ALA A 463 24.66 12.80 -30.53
CA ALA A 463 25.71 11.78 -30.48
C ALA A 463 25.15 10.36 -30.25
N LEU A 464 24.18 10.22 -29.35
CA LEU A 464 23.59 8.90 -29.07
C LEU A 464 22.75 8.39 -30.25
N LYS A 465 21.86 9.22 -30.80
CA LYS A 465 20.98 8.81 -31.89
C LYS A 465 21.77 8.59 -33.18
N ASP A 466 22.58 9.57 -33.57
CA ASP A 466 23.19 9.62 -34.90
C ASP A 466 24.47 8.79 -35.00
N ASP A 467 25.29 8.72 -33.95
CA ASP A 467 26.59 8.03 -34.02
C ASP A 467 26.55 6.61 -33.45
N VAL A 468 25.76 6.38 -32.39
CA VAL A 468 25.70 5.07 -31.71
C VAL A 468 24.52 4.24 -32.20
N MET A 469 23.29 4.73 -31.99
CA MET A 469 22.08 3.95 -32.29
C MET A 469 21.96 3.64 -33.78
N LYS A 470 22.18 4.63 -34.66
CA LYS A 470 22.21 4.39 -36.12
C LYS A 470 23.29 3.39 -36.51
N ALA A 471 24.51 3.51 -35.99
CA ALA A 471 25.60 2.58 -36.34
C ALA A 471 25.28 1.12 -35.94
N ILE A 472 24.68 0.92 -34.76
CA ILE A 472 24.22 -0.41 -34.32
C ILE A 472 23.07 -0.90 -35.20
N ALA A 473 22.06 -0.06 -35.43
CA ALA A 473 20.87 -0.41 -36.21
C ALA A 473 21.22 -0.76 -37.67
N SER A 474 22.03 0.05 -38.34
CA SER A 474 22.45 -0.19 -39.73
C SER A 474 23.22 -1.50 -39.88
N ARG A 475 24.01 -1.89 -38.87
CA ARG A 475 24.76 -3.15 -38.90
C ARG A 475 23.87 -4.38 -38.68
N LEU A 476 22.65 -4.19 -38.17
CA LEU A 476 21.59 -5.20 -38.10
C LEU A 476 20.63 -5.15 -39.31
N GLY A 477 20.79 -4.18 -40.22
CA GLY A 477 19.87 -3.95 -41.33
C GLY A 477 18.56 -3.25 -40.91
N TYR A 478 18.55 -2.53 -39.78
CA TYR A 478 17.39 -1.79 -39.29
C TYR A 478 17.46 -0.31 -39.66
N ASP A 479 16.34 0.26 -40.10
CA ASP A 479 16.16 1.71 -40.23
C ASP A 479 15.31 2.23 -39.06
N ILE A 480 15.92 3.04 -38.20
CA ILE A 480 15.30 3.63 -37.02
C ILE A 480 15.14 5.16 -37.12
N SER A 481 15.50 5.75 -38.26
CA SER A 481 15.69 7.20 -38.41
C SER A 481 14.41 8.03 -38.27
N MET A 482 13.27 7.50 -38.74
CA MET A 482 11.97 8.19 -38.78
C MET A 482 10.97 7.69 -37.73
N MET A 483 11.43 6.86 -36.78
CA MET A 483 10.55 6.30 -35.75
C MET A 483 10.43 7.25 -34.56
N ASP A 484 9.19 7.56 -34.17
CA ASP A 484 8.92 8.16 -32.87
C ASP A 484 9.21 7.16 -31.73
N ASN A 485 9.20 7.64 -30.49
CA ASN A 485 9.55 6.83 -29.33
C ASN A 485 8.66 5.57 -29.19
N GLN A 486 7.36 5.68 -29.45
CA GLN A 486 6.43 4.56 -29.29
C GLN A 486 6.59 3.52 -30.39
N LYS A 487 6.79 3.97 -31.64
CA LYS A 487 7.08 3.10 -32.78
C LYS A 487 8.40 2.37 -32.61
N LEU A 488 9.45 3.07 -32.15
CA LEU A 488 10.76 2.47 -31.92
C LEU A 488 10.71 1.40 -30.83
N GLU A 489 10.06 1.67 -29.70
CA GLU A 489 9.91 0.69 -28.61
C GLU A 489 9.15 -0.57 -29.08
N THR A 490 8.10 -0.39 -29.87
CA THR A 490 7.31 -1.49 -30.43
C THR A 490 8.12 -2.29 -31.45
N PHE A 491 8.82 -1.61 -32.37
CA PHE A 491 9.67 -2.23 -33.38
C PHE A 491 10.78 -3.08 -32.74
N LEU A 492 11.54 -2.52 -31.80
CA LEU A 492 12.61 -3.23 -31.11
C LEU A 492 12.09 -4.41 -30.27
N ALA A 493 10.85 -4.34 -29.76
CA ALA A 493 10.24 -5.47 -29.08
C ALA A 493 9.94 -6.62 -30.04
N VAL A 494 9.35 -6.32 -31.20
CA VAL A 494 9.04 -7.31 -32.24
C VAL A 494 10.30 -7.94 -32.82
N GLU A 495 11.30 -7.12 -33.18
CA GLU A 495 12.55 -7.61 -33.75
C GLU A 495 13.35 -8.46 -32.77
N HIS A 496 13.36 -8.08 -31.49
CA HIS A 496 13.95 -8.91 -30.45
C HIS A 496 13.25 -10.27 -30.30
N ASP A 497 11.90 -10.31 -30.38
CA ASP A 497 11.13 -11.57 -30.37
C ASP A 497 11.47 -12.43 -31.60
N ASN A 498 11.59 -11.82 -32.77
CA ASN A 498 11.97 -12.51 -34.02
C ASN A 498 13.40 -13.07 -33.95
N ALA A 499 14.35 -12.28 -33.46
CA ALA A 499 15.75 -12.68 -33.27
C ALA A 499 15.85 -13.84 -32.26
N CYS A 500 15.10 -13.77 -31.16
CA CYS A 500 14.97 -14.89 -30.23
C CYS A 500 14.50 -16.16 -30.97
N LYS A 501 13.40 -16.12 -31.72
CA LYS A 501 12.88 -17.32 -32.42
C LYS A 501 13.88 -17.94 -33.40
N LYS A 502 14.70 -17.11 -34.07
CA LYS A 502 15.71 -17.53 -35.03
C LYS A 502 17.06 -17.89 -34.41
N ASN A 503 17.22 -17.71 -33.09
CA ASN A 503 18.50 -17.82 -32.40
C ASN A 503 19.60 -16.88 -32.96
N ASP A 504 19.19 -15.72 -33.47
CA ASP A 504 20.11 -14.70 -33.96
C ASP A 504 20.69 -13.92 -32.78
N ARG A 505 21.89 -14.35 -32.35
CA ARG A 505 22.54 -13.80 -31.16
C ARG A 505 22.92 -12.33 -31.32
N ASP A 506 23.38 -11.92 -32.49
CA ASP A 506 23.81 -10.54 -32.73
C ASP A 506 22.61 -9.59 -32.77
N ALA A 507 21.49 -10.00 -33.38
CA ALA A 507 20.25 -9.22 -33.36
C ALA A 507 19.62 -9.13 -31.95
N ILE A 508 19.67 -10.20 -31.14
CA ILE A 508 19.24 -10.16 -29.72
C ILE A 508 20.07 -9.12 -28.95
N ILE A 509 21.40 -9.19 -29.06
CA ILE A 509 22.32 -8.26 -28.40
C ILE A 509 22.08 -6.84 -28.86
N GLY A 510 22.01 -6.61 -30.17
CA GLY A 510 21.78 -5.29 -30.75
C GLY A 510 20.48 -4.65 -30.31
N CYS A 511 19.39 -5.42 -30.28
CA CYS A 511 18.10 -4.95 -29.74
C CYS A 511 18.21 -4.59 -28.24
N ASP A 512 18.95 -5.36 -27.44
CA ASP A 512 19.14 -5.08 -26.02
C ASP A 512 19.96 -3.80 -25.76
N TYR A 513 20.94 -3.48 -26.60
CA TYR A 513 21.65 -2.18 -26.56
C TYR A 513 20.74 -1.03 -27.00
N LEU A 514 20.05 -1.18 -28.14
CA LEU A 514 19.16 -0.14 -28.68
C LEU A 514 18.04 0.22 -27.71
N LYS A 515 17.45 -0.78 -27.02
CA LYS A 515 16.45 -0.55 -25.96
C LYS A 515 17.00 0.24 -24.78
N LYS A 516 18.25 -0.02 -24.36
CA LYS A 516 18.90 0.71 -23.26
C LYS A 516 19.18 2.16 -23.64
N PHE A 517 19.72 2.40 -24.83
CA PHE A 517 19.95 3.76 -25.32
C PHE A 517 18.66 4.54 -25.53
N HIS A 518 17.63 3.90 -26.09
CA HIS A 518 16.31 4.50 -26.20
C HIS A 518 15.74 4.89 -24.83
N ARG A 519 15.83 4.01 -23.83
CA ARG A 519 15.39 4.30 -22.46
C ARG A 519 16.22 5.41 -21.81
N PHE A 520 17.53 5.44 -22.04
CA PHE A 520 18.40 6.54 -21.58
C PHE A 520 17.92 7.88 -22.12
N LEU A 521 17.55 7.98 -23.41
CA LEU A 521 17.03 9.22 -23.99
C LEU A 521 15.74 9.68 -23.31
N ILE A 522 14.84 8.75 -22.97
CA ILE A 522 13.62 9.06 -22.21
C ILE A 522 14.00 9.63 -20.84
N TYR A 523 14.91 8.99 -20.11
CA TYR A 523 15.32 9.48 -18.79
C TYR A 523 16.08 10.79 -18.86
N TYR A 524 16.96 10.98 -19.84
CA TYR A 524 17.75 12.19 -19.99
C TYR A 524 16.90 13.44 -20.29
N ASP A 525 15.71 13.27 -20.87
CA ASP A 525 14.76 14.35 -21.07
C ASP A 525 14.18 14.90 -19.76
N ASP A 526 14.09 14.04 -18.74
CA ASP A 526 13.34 14.30 -17.51
C ASP A 526 14.23 14.37 -16.25
N LEU A 527 15.44 13.80 -16.28
CA LEU A 527 16.26 13.53 -15.10
C LEU A 527 17.70 14.06 -15.27
N PRO A 528 18.42 14.28 -14.15
CA PRO A 528 19.79 14.74 -14.21
C PRO A 528 20.69 13.74 -14.94
N LEU A 529 21.54 14.24 -15.83
CA LEU A 529 22.40 13.40 -16.67
C LEU A 529 23.26 12.41 -15.87
N VAL A 530 23.77 12.82 -14.71
CA VAL A 530 24.62 11.96 -13.86
C VAL A 530 23.89 10.68 -13.46
N GLU A 531 22.62 10.80 -13.04
CA GLU A 531 21.79 9.65 -12.66
C GLU A 531 21.50 8.77 -13.89
N CYS A 532 21.19 9.40 -15.04
CA CYS A 532 20.94 8.67 -16.30
C CYS A 532 22.16 7.89 -16.79
N ILE A 533 23.37 8.46 -16.67
CA ILE A 533 24.61 7.80 -17.07
C ILE A 533 24.95 6.67 -16.13
N GLN A 534 24.78 6.86 -14.82
CA GLN A 534 24.95 5.77 -13.86
C GLN A 534 24.02 4.59 -14.19
N TRP A 535 22.75 4.86 -14.44
CA TRP A 535 21.78 3.85 -14.85
C TRP A 535 22.20 3.13 -16.15
N LEU A 536 22.66 3.88 -17.14
CA LEU A 536 23.13 3.29 -18.40
C LEU A 536 24.35 2.40 -18.19
N ILE A 537 25.34 2.83 -17.41
CA ILE A 537 26.55 2.05 -17.10
C ILE A 537 26.19 0.74 -16.39
N GLU A 538 25.29 0.79 -15.41
CA GLU A 538 24.81 -0.39 -14.69
C GLU A 538 24.09 -1.36 -15.64
N GLY A 539 23.15 -0.87 -16.45
CA GLY A 539 22.43 -1.71 -17.41
C GLY A 539 23.33 -2.27 -18.53
N LEU A 540 24.35 -1.54 -18.95
CA LEU A 540 25.33 -2.05 -19.91
C LEU A 540 26.15 -3.20 -19.32
N LYS A 541 26.58 -3.13 -18.05
CA LYS A 541 27.29 -4.24 -17.36
C LYS A 541 26.48 -5.53 -17.34
N GLU A 542 25.17 -5.48 -17.10
CA GLU A 542 24.30 -6.67 -17.13
C GLU A 542 24.25 -7.33 -18.50
N SER A 543 24.37 -6.54 -19.56
CA SER A 543 24.37 -7.02 -20.95
C SER A 543 25.65 -7.78 -21.30
N THR A 544 26.67 -7.69 -20.46
CA THR A 544 28.01 -8.26 -20.70
C THR A 544 28.21 -9.68 -20.17
N ALA A 545 27.21 -10.30 -19.56
CA ALA A 545 27.32 -11.64 -19.00
C ALA A 545 27.54 -12.69 -20.11
N GLY A 546 28.72 -13.33 -20.12
CA GLY A 546 29.09 -14.40 -21.04
C GLY A 546 30.21 -14.05 -22.03
N ASN A 547 30.51 -14.97 -22.97
CA ASN A 547 31.55 -14.75 -23.97
C ASN A 547 31.06 -13.77 -25.06
N PRO A 548 31.74 -12.62 -25.27
CA PRO A 548 31.28 -11.58 -26.19
C PRO A 548 31.45 -12.00 -27.66
N THR A 549 30.44 -11.77 -28.50
CA THR A 549 30.55 -11.91 -29.97
C THR A 549 31.36 -10.76 -30.56
N GLN A 550 31.76 -10.85 -31.83
CA GLN A 550 32.40 -9.72 -32.51
C GLN A 550 31.47 -8.50 -32.57
N PHE A 551 30.17 -8.73 -32.75
CA PHE A 551 29.17 -7.67 -32.74
C PHE A 551 29.01 -7.04 -31.35
N ASP A 552 28.99 -7.84 -30.26
CA ASP A 552 28.98 -7.29 -28.90
C ASP A 552 30.20 -6.41 -28.62
N LYS A 553 31.40 -6.84 -29.06
CA LYS A 553 32.62 -6.00 -28.96
C LYS A 553 32.45 -4.66 -29.68
N PHE A 554 31.84 -4.67 -30.87
CA PHE A 554 31.52 -3.45 -31.61
C PHE A 554 30.54 -2.56 -30.83
N CYS A 555 29.44 -3.10 -30.29
CA CYS A 555 28.50 -2.35 -29.46
C CYS A 555 29.16 -1.73 -28.23
N ARG A 556 30.08 -2.46 -27.57
CA ARG A 556 30.85 -1.95 -26.42
C ARG A 556 31.74 -0.78 -26.81
N ILE A 557 32.49 -0.88 -27.91
CA ILE A 557 33.33 0.22 -28.40
C ILE A 557 32.48 1.47 -28.63
N LYS A 558 31.32 1.35 -29.28
CA LYS A 558 30.41 2.47 -29.49
C LYS A 558 29.83 3.03 -28.19
N SER A 559 29.54 2.17 -27.23
CA SER A 559 29.09 2.58 -25.89
C SER A 559 30.19 3.36 -25.17
N ASP A 560 31.43 2.89 -25.20
CA ASP A 560 32.58 3.53 -24.54
C ASP A 560 32.94 4.87 -25.19
N GLU A 561 32.87 4.97 -26.52
CA GLU A 561 33.02 6.23 -27.26
C GLU A 561 32.00 7.27 -26.77
N PHE A 562 30.73 6.87 -26.65
CA PHE A 562 29.66 7.74 -26.16
C PHE A 562 29.85 8.13 -24.70
N LEU A 563 30.18 7.18 -23.81
CA LEU A 563 30.40 7.47 -22.40
C LEU A 563 31.59 8.42 -22.18
N LYS A 564 32.67 8.28 -22.97
CA LYS A 564 33.80 9.23 -22.97
C LYS A 564 33.35 10.62 -23.41
N PHE A 565 32.59 10.72 -24.50
CA PHE A 565 32.03 11.98 -24.97
C PHE A 565 31.19 12.66 -23.87
N VAL A 566 30.28 11.92 -23.24
CA VAL A 566 29.42 12.48 -22.18
C VAL A 566 30.22 12.89 -20.95
N THR A 567 31.25 12.14 -20.56
CA THR A 567 32.12 12.49 -19.42
C THR A 567 32.84 13.82 -19.63
N ILE A 568 33.27 14.10 -20.86
CA ILE A 568 33.85 15.39 -21.24
C ILE A 568 32.80 16.51 -21.11
N GLN A 569 31.57 16.27 -21.56
CA GLN A 569 30.48 17.24 -21.42
C GLN A 569 30.20 17.56 -19.95
N ILE A 570 30.14 16.56 -19.06
CA ILE A 570 29.90 16.76 -17.61
C ILE A 570 30.96 17.68 -17.01
N SER A 571 32.21 17.51 -17.42
CA SER A 571 33.34 18.31 -16.93
C SER A 571 33.25 19.78 -17.35
N ASN A 572 32.56 20.07 -18.45
CA ASN A 572 32.37 21.42 -18.99
C ASN A 572 31.15 22.15 -18.40
N SER A 573 30.55 21.63 -17.32
CA SER A 573 29.32 22.14 -16.68
C SER A 573 28.09 22.12 -17.60
N ILE A 574 27.29 21.06 -17.46
CA ILE A 574 26.06 20.88 -18.24
C ILE A 574 24.91 21.66 -17.60
N GLU A 575 24.19 22.41 -18.44
CA GLU A 575 22.98 23.11 -18.04
C GLU A 575 21.89 22.11 -17.59
N VAL A 576 21.25 22.41 -16.46
CA VAL A 576 20.11 21.62 -16.00
C VAL A 576 18.95 21.78 -16.97
N LYS A 577 18.36 20.66 -17.41
CA LYS A 577 17.22 20.63 -18.32
C LYS A 577 16.11 21.59 -17.92
N ALA A 578 15.49 22.23 -18.91
CA ALA A 578 14.45 23.25 -18.67
C ALA A 578 13.29 22.74 -17.78
N LYS A 579 12.87 21.48 -17.97
CA LYS A 579 11.82 20.85 -17.15
C LYS A 579 12.22 20.68 -15.69
N LEU A 580 13.44 20.20 -15.43
CA LEU A 580 13.99 20.05 -14.07
C LEU A 580 14.14 21.40 -13.37
N LYS A 581 14.64 22.41 -14.10
CA LYS A 581 14.73 23.78 -13.59
C LYS A 581 13.36 24.30 -13.21
N LYS A 582 12.35 24.10 -14.07
CA LYS A 582 10.97 24.49 -13.80
C LYS A 582 10.39 23.79 -12.56
N LEU A 583 10.68 22.49 -12.39
CA LEU A 583 10.26 21.74 -11.21
C LEU A 583 10.83 22.36 -9.93
N VAL A 584 12.13 22.65 -9.90
CA VAL A 584 12.79 23.25 -8.73
C VAL A 584 12.25 24.66 -8.44
N GLU A 585 12.09 25.50 -9.47
CA GLU A 585 11.49 26.83 -9.35
C GLU A 585 10.09 26.76 -8.71
N MET A 586 9.25 25.84 -9.19
CA MET A 586 7.90 25.65 -8.66
C MET A 586 7.91 25.15 -7.22
N ILE A 587 8.80 24.21 -6.87
CA ILE A 587 8.94 23.75 -5.48
C ILE A 587 9.35 24.94 -4.59
N ILE A 588 10.34 25.72 -4.97
CA ILE A 588 10.80 26.88 -4.18
C ILE A 588 9.68 27.92 -4.01
N TYR A 589 8.91 28.18 -5.07
CA TYR A 589 7.82 29.14 -5.05
C TYR A 589 6.64 28.69 -4.18
N LEU A 590 6.25 27.41 -4.27
CA LEU A 590 5.08 26.87 -3.58
C LEU A 590 5.37 26.49 -2.13
N HIS A 591 6.63 26.16 -1.80
CA HIS A 591 6.98 25.59 -0.52
C HIS A 591 7.23 26.68 0.55
N THR A 592 6.15 27.18 1.14
CA THR A 592 6.17 28.23 2.17
C THR A 592 5.77 27.68 3.55
N GLY A 593 6.52 28.04 4.59
CA GLY A 593 6.26 27.57 5.95
C GLY A 593 6.35 26.06 6.11
N ASN A 594 5.50 25.49 6.99
CA ASN A 594 5.42 24.05 7.23
C ASN A 594 4.39 23.39 6.29
N CYS A 595 4.61 23.51 4.98
CA CYS A 595 3.73 22.93 3.97
C CYS A 595 4.25 21.57 3.49
N ARG A 596 3.37 20.78 2.86
CA ARG A 596 3.70 19.47 2.31
C ARG A 596 3.45 19.44 0.80
N GLY A 597 4.41 18.93 0.05
CA GLY A 597 4.33 18.82 -1.41
C GLY A 597 4.35 17.37 -1.89
N LEU A 598 3.62 17.10 -2.96
CA LEU A 598 3.66 15.81 -3.68
C LEU A 598 4.10 16.04 -5.12
N VAL A 599 5.10 15.29 -5.57
CA VAL A 599 5.55 15.25 -6.97
C VAL A 599 5.24 13.86 -7.53
N LEU A 600 4.35 13.78 -8.51
CA LEU A 600 3.99 12.53 -9.19
C LEU A 600 4.84 12.34 -10.44
N VAL A 601 5.38 11.14 -10.60
CA VAL A 601 6.33 10.77 -11.66
C VAL A 601 5.98 9.41 -12.27
N ARG A 602 6.44 9.16 -13.50
CA ARG A 602 6.01 7.98 -14.26
C ARG A 602 6.63 6.65 -13.81
N THR A 603 7.89 6.64 -13.39
CA THR A 603 8.62 5.39 -13.14
C THR A 603 9.30 5.40 -11.77
N LYS A 604 9.62 4.22 -11.26
CA LYS A 604 10.40 4.05 -10.02
C LYS A 604 11.77 4.74 -10.09
N PHE A 605 12.45 4.64 -11.24
CA PHE A 605 13.74 5.32 -11.47
C PHE A 605 13.61 6.84 -11.32
N HIS A 606 12.63 7.47 -11.99
CA HIS A 606 12.33 8.90 -11.78
C HIS A 606 12.15 9.26 -10.30
N ALA A 607 11.42 8.47 -9.53
CA ALA A 607 11.16 8.78 -8.12
C ALA A 607 12.45 8.79 -7.28
N VAL A 608 13.30 7.77 -7.45
CA VAL A 608 14.58 7.64 -6.74
C VAL A 608 15.59 8.69 -7.19
N SER A 609 15.71 8.91 -8.51
CA SER A 609 16.66 9.87 -9.09
C SER A 609 16.28 11.31 -8.71
N LEU A 610 15.00 11.66 -8.74
CA LEU A 610 14.54 12.99 -8.31
C LEU A 610 14.68 13.21 -6.80
N GLU A 611 14.43 12.21 -5.96
CA GLU A 611 14.73 12.35 -4.52
C GLU A 611 16.21 12.69 -4.33
N THR A 612 17.10 11.95 -4.98
CA THR A 612 18.55 12.15 -4.89
C THR A 612 18.95 13.54 -5.35
N PHE A 613 18.42 13.98 -6.49
CA PHE A 613 18.65 15.31 -7.05
C PHE A 613 18.16 16.43 -6.14
N LEU A 614 16.89 16.37 -5.71
CA LEU A 614 16.24 17.42 -4.92
C LEU A 614 16.91 17.56 -3.55
N ASN A 615 17.31 16.45 -2.91
CA ASN A 615 18.02 16.48 -1.62
C ASN A 615 19.46 17.03 -1.74
N LYS A 616 20.09 16.97 -2.92
CA LYS A 616 21.40 17.56 -3.19
C LYS A 616 21.32 19.04 -3.62
N HIS A 617 20.15 19.52 -4.05
CA HIS A 617 19.98 20.89 -4.54
C HIS A 617 20.21 21.92 -3.42
N SER A 618 21.12 22.87 -3.65
CA SER A 618 21.58 23.83 -2.63
C SER A 618 20.46 24.64 -2.02
N ASP A 619 19.54 25.16 -2.83
CA ASP A 619 18.49 26.07 -2.35
C ASP A 619 17.38 25.33 -1.60
N LEU A 620 17.08 24.09 -1.99
CA LEU A 620 16.12 23.25 -1.28
C LEU A 620 16.70 22.83 0.07
N LYS A 621 17.98 22.45 0.10
CA LYS A 621 18.70 22.14 1.34
C LYS A 621 18.79 23.33 2.29
N LYS A 622 19.07 24.53 1.80
CA LYS A 622 19.06 25.79 2.60
C LYS A 622 17.69 26.06 3.22
N ARG A 623 16.62 25.72 2.51
CA ARG A 623 15.22 25.83 2.97
C ARG A 623 14.76 24.64 3.80
N GLN A 624 15.64 23.66 4.06
CA GLN A 624 15.33 22.42 4.79
C GLN A 624 14.19 21.60 4.16
N ILE A 625 14.07 21.64 2.83
CA ILE A 625 13.09 20.87 2.08
C ILE A 625 13.73 19.54 1.71
N PHE A 626 13.32 18.47 2.38
CA PHE A 626 13.81 17.12 2.13
C PHE A 626 12.75 16.25 1.46
N ALA A 627 13.15 15.60 0.37
CA ALA A 627 12.35 14.67 -0.39
C ALA A 627 12.50 13.24 0.15
N GLY A 628 11.41 12.49 0.14
CA GLY A 628 11.39 11.02 0.21
C GLY A 628 10.73 10.45 -1.04
N HIS A 629 11.08 9.22 -1.46
CA HIS A 629 10.43 8.56 -2.59
C HIS A 629 9.41 7.49 -2.18
N LEU A 630 8.37 7.30 -2.99
CA LEU A 630 7.33 6.28 -2.78
C LEU A 630 6.99 5.56 -4.10
N THR A 631 7.34 4.28 -4.19
CA THR A 631 7.12 3.42 -5.38
C THR A 631 6.27 2.20 -5.02
N GLY A 632 5.60 1.58 -5.99
CA GLY A 632 4.76 0.40 -5.77
C GLY A 632 5.52 -0.87 -5.32
N GLN A 633 4.78 -1.85 -4.79
CA GLN A 633 5.29 -3.16 -4.38
C GLN A 633 5.31 -4.11 -5.59
N GLY A 634 6.49 -4.36 -6.17
CA GLY A 634 6.67 -5.32 -7.28
C GLY A 634 7.86 -6.24 -7.03
N SER A 635 7.70 -7.55 -7.28
CA SER A 635 8.72 -8.56 -7.00
C SER A 635 9.77 -8.75 -8.10
N ALA A 636 9.62 -8.08 -9.25
CA ALA A 636 10.45 -8.34 -10.44
C ALA A 636 11.11 -7.08 -11.06
N GLU A 637 10.92 -5.89 -10.47
CA GLU A 637 11.56 -4.66 -10.95
C GLU A 637 12.43 -4.07 -9.84
N GLU A 638 13.68 -3.78 -10.17
CA GLU A 638 14.60 -2.98 -9.36
C GLU A 638 13.92 -1.69 -8.89
N LEU A 639 14.24 -1.24 -7.66
CA LEU A 639 13.72 0.00 -7.04
C LEU A 639 12.26 -0.04 -6.52
N SER A 640 11.68 -1.23 -6.35
CA SER A 640 10.38 -1.39 -5.68
C SER A 640 10.53 -1.28 -4.15
N LEU A 641 9.67 -0.50 -3.48
CA LEU A 641 9.68 -0.40 -2.01
C LEU A 641 8.81 -1.48 -1.36
N PRO A 642 9.35 -2.29 -0.44
CA PRO A 642 8.53 -3.17 0.40
C PRO A 642 7.54 -2.39 1.26
N GLY A 643 6.43 -3.02 1.64
CA GLY A 643 5.33 -2.33 2.33
C GLY A 643 5.70 -1.67 3.66
N ASN A 644 6.62 -2.27 4.44
CA ASN A 644 7.11 -1.65 5.68
C ASN A 644 7.91 -0.36 5.42
N GLN A 645 8.66 -0.30 4.31
CA GLN A 645 9.40 0.91 3.92
C GLN A 645 8.46 1.99 3.40
N GLN A 646 7.42 1.62 2.64
CA GLN A 646 6.36 2.56 2.22
C GLN A 646 5.69 3.22 3.44
N SER A 647 5.30 2.43 4.45
CA SER A 647 4.71 2.95 5.69
C SER A 647 5.67 3.91 6.40
N LYS A 648 6.95 3.58 6.49
CA LYS A 648 7.96 4.45 7.11
C LYS A 648 8.07 5.79 6.39
N VAL A 649 8.15 5.81 5.06
CA VAL A 649 8.23 7.05 4.27
C VAL A 649 6.96 7.89 4.45
N LEU A 650 5.78 7.27 4.45
CA LEU A 650 4.51 7.97 4.69
C LEU A 650 4.46 8.58 6.10
N ASP A 651 4.96 7.88 7.12
CA ASP A 651 5.02 8.39 8.49
C ASP A 651 6.01 9.54 8.64
N GLU A 652 7.17 9.46 7.99
CA GLU A 652 8.14 10.57 7.91
C GLU A 652 7.53 11.80 7.22
N PHE A 653 6.75 11.59 6.16
CA PHE A 653 6.03 12.66 5.47
C PHE A 653 4.93 13.28 6.35
N ARG A 654 4.16 12.46 7.06
CA ARG A 654 3.12 12.94 8.01
C ARG A 654 3.72 13.76 9.14
N LYS A 655 4.85 13.31 9.71
CA LYS A 655 5.57 14.00 10.79
C LYS A 655 6.30 15.26 10.33
N GLY A 656 6.41 15.47 9.01
CA GLY A 656 7.12 16.62 8.45
C GLY A 656 8.65 16.49 8.49
N THR A 657 9.19 15.29 8.75
CA THR A 657 10.64 15.04 8.60
C THR A 657 11.05 15.01 7.14
N LYS A 658 10.12 14.65 6.26
CA LYS A 658 10.19 14.84 4.80
C LYS A 658 9.05 15.77 4.42
N GLN A 659 9.36 16.93 3.86
CA GLN A 659 8.35 17.92 3.46
C GLN A 659 7.87 17.69 2.02
N LEU A 660 8.64 16.94 1.22
CA LEU A 660 8.32 16.60 -0.15
C LEU A 660 8.26 15.07 -0.33
N LEU A 661 7.23 14.61 -1.04
CA LEU A 661 7.11 13.22 -1.45
C LEU A 661 7.20 13.12 -2.97
N VAL A 662 8.11 12.30 -3.49
CA VAL A 662 8.21 11.99 -4.92
C VAL A 662 7.67 10.57 -5.14
N ALA A 663 6.55 10.43 -5.85
CA ALA A 663 5.84 9.16 -5.91
C ALA A 663 5.40 8.78 -7.32
N THR A 664 5.26 7.47 -7.56
CA THR A 664 4.57 7.00 -8.78
C THR A 664 3.05 7.10 -8.61
N ASP A 665 2.33 6.54 -9.58
CA ASP A 665 0.89 6.23 -9.52
C ASP A 665 0.41 5.61 -8.19
N VAL A 666 1.29 4.96 -7.43
CA VAL A 666 1.00 4.44 -6.08
C VAL A 666 0.43 5.51 -5.13
N ALA A 667 0.76 6.78 -5.32
CA ALA A 667 0.23 7.89 -4.54
C ALA A 667 -1.03 8.54 -5.14
N GLN A 668 -1.43 8.19 -6.37
CA GLN A 668 -2.71 8.64 -6.94
C GLN A 668 -3.87 8.00 -6.18
N GLU A 669 -3.81 6.68 -6.00
CA GLU A 669 -4.93 5.88 -5.49
C GLU A 669 -4.63 5.24 -4.13
N GLY A 670 -5.63 5.28 -3.26
CA GLY A 670 -5.69 4.43 -2.07
C GLY A 670 -4.68 4.66 -0.95
N LEU A 671 -3.51 5.26 -1.14
CA LEU A 671 -2.61 5.51 -0.02
C LEU A 671 -3.07 6.72 0.80
N ASP A 672 -3.03 6.61 2.14
CA ASP A 672 -3.23 7.75 3.05
C ASP A 672 -1.99 8.64 3.08
N VAL A 673 -1.91 9.50 2.06
CA VAL A 673 -0.95 10.59 1.98
C VAL A 673 -1.49 11.77 2.81
N ALA A 674 -0.61 12.35 3.62
CA ALA A 674 -0.92 13.56 4.39
C ALA A 674 -1.43 14.68 3.47
N GLU A 675 -2.19 15.63 4.03
CA GLU A 675 -2.73 16.74 3.24
C GLU A 675 -1.60 17.58 2.62
N CYS A 676 -1.59 17.65 1.28
CA CYS A 676 -0.61 18.41 0.52
C CYS A 676 -1.14 19.82 0.23
N SER A 677 -0.25 20.80 0.36
CA SER A 677 -0.47 22.18 -0.08
C SER A 677 -0.27 22.33 -1.58
N TYR A 678 0.47 21.42 -2.21
CA TYR A 678 0.52 21.37 -3.67
C TYR A 678 0.82 19.97 -4.20
N VAL A 679 0.36 19.73 -5.43
CA VAL A 679 0.66 18.52 -6.20
C VAL A 679 1.26 18.94 -7.54
N ILE A 680 2.44 18.43 -7.88
CA ILE A 680 3.09 18.63 -9.17
C ILE A 680 3.12 17.29 -9.90
N ARG A 681 2.45 17.21 -11.04
CA ARG A 681 2.55 16.09 -11.98
C ARG A 681 3.73 16.40 -12.91
N TYR A 682 4.84 15.69 -12.76
CA TYR A 682 6.07 15.92 -13.52
C TYR A 682 6.18 14.91 -14.66
N GLU A 683 5.90 15.35 -15.89
CA GLU A 683 5.79 14.50 -17.10
C GLU A 683 4.89 13.27 -16.89
N PHE A 684 3.88 13.46 -16.06
CA PHE A 684 3.02 12.39 -15.56
C PHE A 684 1.56 12.69 -15.89
N VAL A 685 1.03 11.99 -16.90
CA VAL A 685 -0.36 12.04 -17.32
C VAL A 685 -0.89 10.61 -17.43
N SER A 686 -1.89 10.31 -16.59
CA SER A 686 -2.62 9.04 -16.57
C SER A 686 -3.90 9.14 -17.42
N ASN A 687 -5.00 8.54 -16.96
CA ASN A 687 -6.36 8.79 -17.44
C ASN A 687 -7.03 9.94 -16.65
N GLU A 688 -8.26 10.28 -17.04
CA GLU A 688 -9.09 11.30 -16.41
C GLU A 688 -9.36 11.03 -14.92
N ILE A 689 -9.52 9.75 -14.56
CA ILE A 689 -9.75 9.33 -13.17
C ILE A 689 -8.51 9.65 -12.31
N GLY A 690 -7.32 9.27 -12.79
CA GLY A 690 -6.06 9.56 -12.10
C GLY A 690 -5.74 11.06 -12.03
N THR A 691 -6.18 11.85 -13.02
CA THR A 691 -6.13 13.33 -12.94
C THR A 691 -6.99 13.83 -11.77
N VAL A 692 -8.25 13.41 -11.67
CA VAL A 692 -9.15 13.79 -10.55
C VAL A 692 -8.60 13.34 -9.20
N GLN A 693 -8.09 12.11 -9.09
CA GLN A 693 -7.56 11.57 -7.83
C GLN A 693 -6.26 12.27 -7.40
N SER A 694 -5.35 12.54 -8.34
CA SER A 694 -4.11 13.28 -8.06
C SER A 694 -4.41 14.70 -7.56
N ARG A 695 -5.39 15.38 -8.18
CA ARG A 695 -5.89 16.68 -7.72
C ARG A 695 -6.48 16.60 -6.31
N GLY A 696 -7.16 15.51 -5.99
CA GLY A 696 -7.70 15.20 -4.68
C GLY A 696 -6.68 15.03 -3.55
N ARG A 697 -5.37 14.95 -3.86
CA ARG A 697 -4.30 14.93 -2.85
C ARG A 697 -3.91 16.34 -2.37
N ALA A 698 -4.15 17.36 -3.19
CA ALA A 698 -3.97 18.76 -2.84
C ALA A 698 -5.18 19.27 -2.05
N ARG A 699 -5.23 18.94 -0.75
CA ARG A 699 -6.40 19.22 0.13
C ARG A 699 -6.09 20.05 1.37
N ALA A 700 -4.89 20.61 1.48
CA ALA A 700 -4.64 21.66 2.47
C ALA A 700 -5.37 22.95 2.05
N SER A 701 -5.56 23.89 2.98
CA SER A 701 -6.12 25.20 2.65
C SER A 701 -5.26 25.91 1.59
N GLN A 702 -5.92 26.56 0.62
CA GLN A 702 -5.27 27.29 -0.48
C GLN A 702 -4.35 26.42 -1.37
N SER A 703 -4.62 25.11 -1.46
CA SER A 703 -3.77 24.19 -2.21
C SER A 703 -3.79 24.44 -3.72
N LYS A 704 -2.76 23.97 -4.45
CA LYS A 704 -2.63 24.15 -5.91
C LYS A 704 -2.11 22.90 -6.62
N CYS A 705 -2.53 22.69 -7.86
CA CYS A 705 -2.08 21.60 -8.72
C CYS A 705 -1.41 22.12 -9.98
N PHE A 706 -0.36 21.42 -10.42
CA PHE A 706 0.37 21.75 -11.64
C PHE A 706 0.70 20.48 -12.44
N LEU A 707 0.65 20.57 -13.76
CA LEU A 707 1.28 19.62 -14.68
C LEU A 707 2.47 20.32 -15.32
N ILE A 708 3.69 19.82 -15.13
CA ILE A 708 4.87 20.26 -15.87
C ILE A 708 5.08 19.28 -17.01
N THR A 709 4.99 19.77 -18.25
CA THR A 709 5.22 18.96 -19.45
C THR A 709 5.76 19.80 -20.60
N GLU A 710 6.44 19.17 -21.55
CA GLU A 710 6.85 19.80 -22.80
C GLU A 710 5.63 20.33 -23.60
N ALA A 711 5.76 21.52 -24.16
CA ALA A 711 4.76 22.15 -25.01
C ALA A 711 4.47 21.29 -26.25
N LEU A 712 3.19 21.11 -26.58
CA LEU A 712 2.73 20.30 -27.73
C LEU A 712 3.14 18.81 -27.64
N SER A 713 3.56 18.34 -26.47
CA SER A 713 3.85 16.93 -26.25
C SER A 713 2.58 16.06 -26.27
N LEU A 714 2.75 14.76 -26.41
CA LEU A 714 1.65 13.81 -26.26
C LEU A 714 1.02 13.88 -24.86
N ASN A 715 1.80 14.19 -23.83
CA ASN A 715 1.30 14.38 -22.47
C ASN A 715 0.41 15.63 -22.37
N TYR A 716 0.79 16.73 -23.02
CA TYR A 716 -0.05 17.94 -23.11
C TYR A 716 -1.41 17.64 -23.75
N GLN A 717 -1.40 16.92 -24.89
CA GLN A 717 -2.63 16.52 -25.59
C GLN A 717 -3.48 15.61 -24.71
N ARG A 718 -2.89 14.57 -24.12
CA ARG A 718 -3.60 13.64 -23.22
C ARG A 718 -4.24 14.32 -22.02
N GLU A 719 -3.56 15.29 -21.39
CA GLU A 719 -4.16 16.02 -20.27
C GLU A 719 -5.33 16.89 -20.73
N THR A 720 -5.22 17.50 -21.91
CA THR A 720 -6.33 18.26 -22.52
C THR A 720 -7.53 17.34 -22.75
N ASP A 721 -7.31 16.17 -23.35
CA ASP A 721 -8.35 15.16 -23.56
C ASP A 721 -8.95 14.65 -22.25
N ASN A 722 -8.13 14.45 -21.21
CA ASN A 722 -8.59 14.02 -19.89
C ASN A 722 -9.51 15.06 -19.23
N ARG A 723 -9.23 16.36 -19.42
CA ARG A 723 -10.09 17.45 -18.91
C ARG A 723 -11.43 17.47 -19.62
N LEU A 724 -11.45 17.29 -20.95
CA LEU A 724 -12.69 17.16 -21.72
C LEU A 724 -13.52 15.94 -21.27
N LYS A 725 -12.87 14.79 -21.05
CA LYS A 725 -13.54 13.60 -20.51
C LYS A 725 -14.13 13.82 -19.11
N GLU A 726 -13.48 14.61 -18.26
CA GLU A 726 -14.03 14.97 -16.95
C GLU A 726 -15.31 15.81 -17.10
N GLU A 727 -15.35 16.72 -18.07
CA GLU A 727 -16.53 17.51 -18.42
C GLU A 727 -17.66 16.63 -18.97
N ASP A 728 -17.35 15.73 -19.91
CA ASP A 728 -18.30 14.76 -20.47
C ASP A 728 -18.95 13.89 -19.38
N MET A 729 -18.16 13.44 -18.41
CA MET A 729 -18.68 12.70 -17.25
C MET A 729 -19.63 13.55 -16.40
N LYS A 730 -19.28 14.82 -16.11
CA LYS A 730 -20.16 15.72 -15.34
C LYS A 730 -21.46 15.99 -16.10
N GLN A 731 -21.37 16.11 -17.43
CA GLN A 731 -22.54 16.24 -18.28
C GLN A 731 -23.40 14.98 -18.22
N ALA A 732 -22.82 13.78 -18.32
CA ALA A 732 -23.56 12.51 -18.20
C ALA A 732 -24.30 12.37 -16.86
N ILE A 733 -23.68 12.81 -15.74
CA ILE A 733 -24.34 12.84 -14.43
C ILE A 733 -25.50 13.86 -14.42
N THR A 734 -25.37 14.97 -15.13
CA THR A 734 -26.44 15.98 -15.25
C THR A 734 -27.60 15.44 -16.08
N GLU A 735 -27.31 14.85 -17.25
CA GLU A 735 -28.28 14.19 -18.13
C GLU A 735 -29.05 13.07 -17.40
N TRP A 736 -28.36 12.30 -16.53
CA TRP A 736 -29.00 11.29 -15.68
C TRP A 736 -30.08 11.88 -14.77
N ARG A 737 -29.82 13.05 -14.16
CA ARG A 737 -30.81 13.73 -13.30
C ARG A 737 -32.00 14.24 -14.10
N GLU A 738 -31.75 14.74 -15.31
CA GLU A 738 -32.77 15.36 -16.17
C GLU A 738 -33.72 14.35 -16.80
N LYS A 739 -33.20 13.22 -17.31
CA LYS A 739 -34.01 12.12 -17.89
C LYS A 739 -34.96 11.44 -16.89
N GLY A 740 -34.77 11.72 -15.60
CA GLY A 740 -35.58 11.14 -14.54
C GLY A 740 -35.19 9.70 -14.22
N ILE A 741 -35.45 9.31 -12.99
CA ILE A 741 -34.95 8.04 -12.42
C ILE A 741 -35.47 6.80 -13.17
N GLN A 742 -36.66 6.88 -13.76
CA GLN A 742 -37.33 5.72 -14.35
C GLN A 742 -36.80 5.36 -15.74
N GLU A 743 -36.52 6.36 -16.58
CA GLU A 743 -35.91 6.13 -17.89
C GLU A 743 -34.50 5.55 -17.71
N PHE A 744 -33.70 6.14 -16.82
CA PHE A 744 -32.37 5.64 -16.51
C PHE A 744 -32.37 4.18 -16.02
N ARG A 745 -33.26 3.84 -15.08
CA ARG A 745 -33.41 2.46 -14.60
C ARG A 745 -33.71 1.48 -15.73
N THR A 746 -34.55 1.89 -16.68
CA THR A 746 -34.90 1.07 -17.85
C THR A 746 -33.68 0.81 -18.72
N LEU A 747 -32.83 1.81 -18.96
CA LEU A 747 -31.58 1.66 -19.71
C LEU A 747 -30.60 0.72 -19.01
N VAL A 748 -30.39 0.90 -17.70
CA VAL A 748 -29.51 0.03 -16.90
C VAL A 748 -30.00 -1.41 -16.94
N GLN A 749 -31.29 -1.65 -16.73
CA GLN A 749 -31.89 -2.99 -16.75
C GLN A 749 -31.79 -3.66 -18.13
N LYS A 750 -31.93 -2.89 -19.22
CA LYS A 750 -31.73 -3.39 -20.58
C LYS A 750 -30.30 -3.88 -20.76
N GLU A 751 -29.31 -3.07 -20.35
CA GLU A 751 -27.90 -3.44 -20.46
C GLU A 751 -27.52 -4.63 -19.57
N GLN A 752 -28.08 -4.71 -18.36
CA GLN A 752 -27.96 -5.89 -17.50
C GLN A 752 -28.49 -7.16 -18.19
N THR A 753 -29.64 -7.07 -18.83
CA THR A 753 -30.24 -8.20 -19.56
C THR A 753 -29.31 -8.70 -20.67
N ASP A 754 -28.68 -7.78 -21.41
CA ASP A 754 -27.74 -8.14 -22.48
C ASP A 754 -26.43 -8.73 -21.92
N LEU A 755 -25.91 -8.18 -20.81
CA LEU A 755 -24.78 -8.75 -20.09
C LEU A 755 -25.07 -10.18 -19.64
N LEU A 756 -26.27 -10.42 -19.13
CA LEU A 756 -26.73 -11.72 -18.66
C LEU A 756 -26.90 -12.75 -19.79
N LYS A 757 -27.46 -12.35 -20.94
CA LYS A 757 -27.51 -13.19 -22.15
C LYS A 757 -26.11 -13.59 -22.63
N ASN A 758 -25.14 -12.68 -22.53
CA ASN A 758 -23.76 -12.97 -22.88
C ASN A 758 -23.09 -13.93 -21.88
N LEU A 759 -23.47 -13.88 -20.60
CA LEU A 759 -22.97 -14.79 -19.56
C LEU A 759 -23.56 -16.21 -19.66
N SER A 760 -24.78 -16.36 -20.17
CA SER A 760 -25.42 -17.67 -20.38
C SER A 760 -24.95 -18.35 -21.66
N THR A 761 -24.67 -17.59 -22.72
CA THR A 761 -24.21 -18.10 -24.02
C THR A 761 -22.72 -18.49 -24.04
N ASN A 762 -21.86 -17.77 -23.31
CA ASN A 762 -20.40 -17.99 -23.37
C ASN A 762 -19.86 -18.98 -22.32
N GLY A 763 -20.73 -19.63 -21.52
CA GLY A 763 -20.30 -20.47 -20.40
C GLY A 763 -19.45 -19.68 -19.37
N PRO A 764 -18.88 -20.33 -18.35
CA PRO A 764 -17.81 -19.71 -17.57
C PRO A 764 -16.65 -19.39 -18.53
N GLN A 765 -16.37 -18.11 -18.77
CA GLN A 765 -15.10 -17.72 -19.39
C GLN A 765 -13.98 -18.40 -18.58
N PRO A 766 -12.98 -19.00 -19.23
CA PRO A 766 -11.88 -19.62 -18.53
C PRO A 766 -11.15 -18.55 -17.72
N THR A 767 -11.48 -18.44 -16.44
CA THR A 767 -10.65 -17.77 -15.46
C THR A 767 -9.36 -18.56 -15.37
N ALA A 768 -8.25 -17.81 -15.39
CA ALA A 768 -6.92 -18.16 -14.90
C ALA A 768 -6.46 -19.62 -15.03
N LEU A 769 -5.39 -19.86 -15.80
CA LEU A 769 -4.39 -20.90 -15.53
C LEU A 769 -4.97 -22.20 -14.94
N GLY A 770 -5.71 -23.01 -15.72
CA GLY A 770 -6.25 -24.26 -15.18
C GLY A 770 -7.55 -24.78 -15.82
N ALA A 771 -8.26 -23.99 -16.61
CA ALA A 771 -9.37 -24.53 -17.41
C ALA A 771 -8.80 -25.44 -18.51
N ALA A 772 -8.91 -26.76 -18.29
CA ALA A 772 -8.52 -27.77 -19.25
C ALA A 772 -9.19 -27.50 -20.61
N GLN A 773 -8.38 -27.22 -21.63
CA GLN A 773 -8.77 -27.51 -23.01
C GLN A 773 -8.10 -28.84 -23.35
N PRO A 774 -8.80 -29.99 -23.22
CA PRO A 774 -8.21 -31.32 -23.43
C PRO A 774 -7.64 -31.54 -24.84
N ASN A 775 -7.92 -30.64 -25.79
CA ASN A 775 -7.50 -30.74 -27.18
C ASN A 775 -6.31 -29.85 -27.58
N LYS A 776 -5.57 -29.23 -26.64
CA LYS A 776 -4.38 -28.41 -26.98
C LYS A 776 -3.07 -29.05 -26.55
N GLU A 777 -2.16 -29.19 -27.51
CA GLU A 777 -0.86 -29.81 -27.32
C GLU A 777 -0.01 -29.07 -26.29
N THR A 778 0.50 -29.82 -25.30
CA THR A 778 1.53 -29.34 -24.37
C THR A 778 2.85 -29.14 -25.09
N ALA A 779 3.67 -28.21 -24.60
CA ALA A 779 4.99 -27.97 -25.17
C ALA A 779 5.86 -29.23 -25.01
N LYS A 780 6.48 -29.69 -26.09
CA LYS A 780 7.39 -30.85 -26.06
C LYS A 780 8.64 -30.51 -25.25
N THR A 781 9.26 -29.38 -25.57
CA THR A 781 10.47 -28.90 -24.92
C THR A 781 10.38 -27.41 -24.63
N ILE A 782 11.08 -27.01 -23.57
CA ILE A 782 11.21 -25.64 -23.10
C ILE A 782 12.69 -25.29 -23.07
N HIS A 783 13.03 -24.18 -23.71
CA HIS A 783 14.40 -23.74 -23.90
C HIS A 783 14.61 -22.33 -23.34
N CYS A 784 15.86 -21.99 -23.02
CA CYS A 784 16.24 -20.62 -22.71
C CYS A 784 15.97 -19.72 -23.90
N ARG A 785 15.28 -18.59 -23.67
CA ARG A 785 14.94 -17.65 -24.73
C ARG A 785 16.15 -17.06 -25.44
N PHE A 786 17.29 -16.94 -24.77
CA PHE A 786 18.40 -16.13 -25.26
C PHE A 786 19.55 -16.95 -25.87
N CYS A 787 19.73 -18.20 -25.43
CA CYS A 787 20.81 -19.06 -25.92
C CYS A 787 20.32 -20.44 -26.39
N ASP A 788 19.01 -20.66 -26.39
CA ASP A 788 18.35 -21.90 -26.84
C ASP A 788 18.73 -23.18 -26.10
N THR A 789 19.40 -23.05 -24.95
CA THR A 789 19.74 -24.19 -24.10
C THR A 789 18.47 -24.87 -23.62
N PHE A 790 18.36 -26.18 -23.85
CA PHE A 790 17.28 -27.00 -23.34
C PHE A 790 17.22 -26.92 -21.81
N LEU A 791 16.03 -26.69 -21.26
CA LEU A 791 15.83 -26.56 -19.81
C LEU A 791 15.03 -27.75 -19.26
N CYS A 792 13.84 -28.00 -19.79
CA CYS A 792 12.97 -29.09 -19.34
C CYS A 792 11.92 -29.43 -20.41
N ARG A 793 11.13 -30.48 -20.16
CA ARG A 793 9.93 -30.79 -20.96
C ARG A 793 8.72 -30.03 -20.42
N GLY A 794 7.78 -29.66 -21.29
CA GLY A 794 6.54 -28.98 -20.85
C GLY A 794 5.71 -29.82 -19.87
N SER A 795 5.77 -31.15 -19.99
CA SER A 795 5.16 -32.10 -19.04
C SER A 795 5.74 -32.06 -17.63
N SER A 796 6.86 -31.36 -17.41
CA SER A 796 7.52 -31.21 -16.09
C SER A 796 7.13 -29.90 -15.38
N LEU A 797 6.33 -29.06 -16.02
CA LEU A 797 5.75 -27.87 -15.39
C LEU A 797 4.55 -28.25 -14.54
N ARG A 798 4.45 -27.66 -13.36
CA ARG A 798 3.32 -27.77 -12.45
C ARG A 798 2.80 -26.40 -12.07
N LEU A 799 1.50 -26.30 -11.85
CA LEU A 799 0.84 -25.09 -11.38
C LEU A 799 0.66 -25.15 -9.86
N GLN A 800 1.24 -24.18 -9.16
CA GLN A 800 1.02 -23.96 -7.73
C GLN A 800 0.40 -22.58 -7.51
N GLY A 801 -0.93 -22.55 -7.31
CA GLY A 801 -1.68 -21.29 -7.28
C GLY A 801 -1.56 -20.56 -8.62
N THR A 802 -0.89 -19.40 -8.65
CA THR A 802 -0.60 -18.63 -9.87
C THR A 802 0.84 -18.80 -10.38
N THR A 803 1.68 -19.54 -9.65
CA THR A 803 3.10 -19.72 -9.96
C THR A 803 3.31 -21.04 -10.68
N ILE A 804 4.17 -21.03 -11.71
CA ILE A 804 4.53 -22.24 -12.46
C ILE A 804 5.92 -22.68 -12.07
N VAL A 805 6.00 -23.94 -11.64
CA VAL A 805 7.18 -24.56 -11.03
C VAL A 805 7.68 -25.66 -11.95
N CYS A 806 8.98 -25.71 -12.20
CA CYS A 806 9.62 -26.85 -12.82
C CYS A 806 10.05 -27.85 -11.74
N LEU A 807 9.61 -29.10 -11.87
CA LEU A 807 9.98 -30.21 -10.99
C LEU A 807 10.91 -31.24 -11.66
N ASP A 808 11.47 -30.91 -12.82
CA ASP A 808 12.35 -31.83 -13.54
C ASP A 808 13.65 -32.04 -12.73
N PRO A 809 13.96 -33.26 -12.25
CA PRO A 809 15.17 -33.51 -11.47
C PRO A 809 16.45 -33.25 -12.29
N ALA A 810 16.38 -33.33 -13.62
CA ALA A 810 17.50 -32.97 -14.48
C ALA A 810 17.70 -31.45 -14.49
N PHE A 811 16.62 -30.67 -14.49
CA PHE A 811 16.69 -29.22 -14.37
C PHE A 811 17.28 -28.81 -13.02
N GLU A 812 16.81 -29.41 -11.92
CA GLU A 812 17.35 -29.19 -10.58
C GLU A 812 18.87 -29.40 -10.53
N LYS A 813 19.38 -30.49 -11.11
CA LYS A 813 20.82 -30.77 -11.20
C LYS A 813 21.59 -29.74 -12.05
N LEU A 814 20.95 -29.17 -13.07
CA LEU A 814 21.56 -28.18 -13.95
C LEU A 814 21.66 -26.79 -13.32
N VAL A 815 20.70 -26.43 -12.45
CA VAL A 815 20.65 -25.09 -11.82
C VAL A 815 21.13 -25.08 -10.35
N ASN A 816 21.68 -26.18 -9.84
CA ASN A 816 22.00 -26.37 -8.43
C ASN A 816 23.28 -25.65 -7.94
N PRO A 817 23.35 -25.12 -6.69
CA PRO A 817 22.26 -24.87 -5.75
C PRO A 817 22.12 -23.39 -5.35
N PRO A 818 20.91 -22.98 -4.96
CA PRO A 818 20.77 -21.99 -3.91
C PRO A 818 19.98 -22.52 -2.69
N LYS A 819 20.31 -22.03 -1.49
CA LYS A 819 19.87 -22.56 -0.17
C LYS A 819 18.74 -21.75 0.48
N SER A 820 18.06 -20.88 -0.27
CA SER A 820 17.07 -19.97 0.30
C SER A 820 15.96 -19.63 -0.69
N ALA A 821 14.73 -19.43 -0.20
CA ALA A 821 13.64 -18.86 -0.98
C ALA A 821 14.01 -17.46 -1.51
N GLY A 822 13.68 -17.17 -2.76
CA GLY A 822 13.89 -15.87 -3.41
C GLY A 822 15.21 -15.73 -4.18
N GLU A 823 16.11 -16.71 -4.12
CA GLU A 823 17.33 -16.68 -4.93
C GLU A 823 17.03 -16.85 -6.43
N LYS A 824 17.77 -16.11 -7.29
CA LYS A 824 17.57 -16.12 -8.74
C LYS A 824 18.01 -17.44 -9.36
N VAL A 825 17.16 -17.99 -10.22
CA VAL A 825 17.49 -19.13 -11.08
C VAL A 825 18.00 -18.56 -12.39
N VAL A 826 19.23 -18.93 -12.79
CA VAL A 826 19.87 -18.45 -14.03
C VAL A 826 20.06 -19.59 -15.02
N CYS A 827 20.25 -19.24 -16.29
CA CYS A 827 20.49 -20.21 -17.34
C CYS A 827 21.77 -21.02 -17.07
N PRO A 828 21.71 -22.38 -17.14
CA PRO A 828 22.86 -23.24 -16.86
C PRO A 828 23.97 -23.15 -17.92
N ASN A 829 23.70 -22.52 -19.05
CA ASN A 829 24.73 -22.26 -20.05
C ASN A 829 25.72 -21.22 -19.53
N ARG A 830 26.99 -21.63 -19.40
CA ARG A 830 28.13 -20.83 -18.91
C ARG A 830 28.40 -19.56 -19.70
N THR A 831 27.80 -19.41 -20.87
CA THR A 831 27.94 -18.22 -21.73
C THR A 831 26.68 -17.36 -21.78
N CYS A 832 25.59 -17.76 -21.10
CA CYS A 832 24.32 -17.02 -21.10
C CYS A 832 24.03 -16.36 -19.75
N HIS A 833 24.01 -17.13 -18.66
CA HIS A 833 23.73 -16.65 -17.29
C HIS A 833 22.48 -15.76 -17.08
N ARG A 834 21.58 -15.67 -18.06
CA ARG A 834 20.36 -14.85 -17.94
C ARG A 834 19.37 -15.47 -16.95
N GLU A 835 18.63 -14.61 -16.26
CA GLU A 835 17.61 -15.01 -15.29
C GLU A 835 16.46 -15.78 -15.96
N LEU A 836 16.17 -16.96 -15.41
CA LEU A 836 15.06 -17.82 -15.78
C LEU A 836 13.89 -17.74 -14.79
N GLY A 837 14.14 -17.30 -13.55
CA GLY A 837 13.12 -17.18 -12.51
C GLY A 837 13.72 -17.16 -11.10
N ALA A 838 13.02 -17.74 -10.13
CA ALA A 838 13.44 -17.71 -8.72
C ALA A 838 13.12 -19.03 -7.99
N VAL A 839 13.87 -19.31 -6.93
CA VAL A 839 13.60 -20.43 -6.03
C VAL A 839 12.44 -20.08 -5.10
N ILE A 840 11.47 -20.98 -4.98
CA ILE A 840 10.37 -20.90 -4.03
C ILE A 840 10.40 -22.10 -3.08
N LEU A 841 9.75 -22.00 -1.93
CA LEU A 841 9.57 -23.13 -1.02
C LEU A 841 8.18 -23.75 -1.26
N LEU A 842 8.18 -25.03 -1.55
CA LEU A 842 6.99 -25.86 -1.67
C LEU A 842 6.56 -26.39 -0.29
N SER A 843 5.43 -27.08 -0.26
CA SER A 843 4.97 -27.78 0.95
C SER A 843 6.08 -28.70 1.50
N ARG A 844 6.26 -28.70 2.83
CA ARG A 844 7.34 -29.40 3.56
C ARG A 844 8.77 -28.86 3.32
N ASN A 845 8.91 -27.59 2.95
CA ASN A 845 10.21 -26.91 2.75
C ASN A 845 11.08 -27.48 1.60
N ALA A 846 10.49 -28.18 0.64
CA ALA A 846 11.22 -28.59 -0.56
C ALA A 846 11.44 -27.38 -1.50
N PRO A 847 12.61 -27.24 -2.14
CA PRO A 847 12.82 -26.18 -3.13
C PRO A 847 12.00 -26.46 -4.40
N GLY A 848 11.36 -25.43 -4.93
CA GLY A 848 10.73 -25.42 -6.24
C GLY A 848 11.31 -24.32 -7.11
N TYR A 849 11.41 -24.54 -8.41
CA TYR A 849 11.98 -23.57 -9.35
C TYR A 849 10.86 -22.85 -10.11
N ALA A 850 10.47 -21.67 -9.64
CA ALA A 850 9.47 -20.85 -10.31
C ALA A 850 10.08 -20.20 -11.56
N LEU A 851 9.49 -20.44 -12.73
CA LEU A 851 10.01 -19.93 -13.99
C LEU A 851 9.26 -18.68 -14.48
N GLN A 852 10.00 -17.73 -15.05
CA GLN A 852 9.48 -16.56 -15.74
C GLN A 852 9.26 -16.87 -17.21
N ILE A 853 8.00 -16.84 -17.67
CA ILE A 853 7.66 -17.19 -19.06
C ILE A 853 8.38 -16.34 -20.10
N SER A 854 8.66 -15.07 -19.79
CA SER A 854 9.34 -14.13 -20.66
C SER A 854 10.78 -14.53 -20.97
N SER A 855 11.38 -15.42 -20.17
CA SER A 855 12.74 -15.95 -20.33
C SER A 855 12.78 -17.30 -21.06
N LEU A 856 11.63 -17.80 -21.53
CA LEU A 856 11.47 -19.14 -22.10
C LEU A 856 11.01 -19.12 -23.57
N LYS A 857 11.40 -20.18 -24.29
CA LYS A 857 10.90 -20.57 -25.61
C LYS A 857 10.18 -21.90 -25.52
N PHE A 858 9.07 -22.02 -26.24
CA PHE A 858 8.21 -23.21 -26.22
C PHE A 858 8.15 -23.83 -27.61
N PHE A 859 8.56 -25.09 -27.72
CA PHE A 859 8.35 -25.89 -28.93
C PHE A 859 7.07 -26.72 -28.75
N ILE A 860 6.03 -26.38 -29.51
CA ILE A 860 4.71 -27.01 -29.44
C ILE A 860 4.48 -27.83 -30.71
N GLY A 861 4.04 -29.07 -30.57
CA GLY A 861 3.75 -29.94 -31.71
C GLY A 861 4.97 -30.22 -32.58
N ASN A 862 4.79 -30.14 -33.90
CA ASN A 862 5.85 -30.28 -34.91
C ASN A 862 6.27 -28.92 -35.50
N GLU A 863 5.98 -27.81 -34.82
CA GLU A 863 6.35 -26.49 -35.31
C GLU A 863 7.88 -26.32 -35.35
N MET A 864 8.39 -25.83 -36.49
CA MET A 864 9.82 -25.58 -36.71
C MET A 864 10.35 -24.36 -35.92
N LEU A 865 9.48 -23.39 -35.62
CA LEU A 865 9.83 -22.19 -34.86
C LEU A 865 9.20 -22.21 -33.48
N PRO A 866 9.93 -21.76 -32.44
CA PRO A 866 9.38 -21.71 -31.09
C PRO A 866 8.35 -20.59 -30.92
N ARG A 867 7.40 -20.79 -30.01
CA ARG A 867 6.49 -19.76 -29.53
C ARG A 867 7.06 -19.04 -28.31
N LEU A 868 6.83 -17.73 -28.27
CA LEU A 868 7.20 -16.85 -27.17
C LEU A 868 5.93 -16.30 -26.54
N PHE A 869 5.91 -16.15 -25.23
CA PHE A 869 4.77 -15.63 -24.50
C PHE A 869 5.24 -14.58 -23.50
N LYS A 870 4.37 -13.60 -23.23
CA LYS A 870 4.62 -12.54 -22.24
C LYS A 870 3.99 -12.86 -20.89
N LYS A 871 2.92 -13.66 -20.89
CA LYS A 871 2.19 -14.06 -19.67
C LYS A 871 1.81 -15.53 -19.74
N TRP A 872 1.83 -16.22 -18.60
CA TRP A 872 1.43 -17.62 -18.49
C TRP A 872 -0.02 -17.89 -18.92
N SER A 873 -0.91 -16.90 -18.81
CA SER A 873 -2.30 -17.00 -19.32
C SER A 873 -2.40 -17.08 -20.85
N GLN A 874 -1.35 -16.70 -21.59
CA GLN A 874 -1.31 -16.82 -23.06
C GLN A 874 -0.89 -18.23 -23.50
N TYR A 875 -0.25 -18.99 -22.61
CA TYR A 875 0.13 -20.37 -22.88
C TYR A 875 -1.08 -21.28 -22.67
N GLN A 876 -1.49 -21.95 -23.74
CA GLN A 876 -2.71 -22.76 -23.78
C GLN A 876 -2.44 -24.27 -23.63
N GLY A 877 -1.20 -24.65 -23.34
CA GLY A 877 -0.86 -26.05 -23.07
C GLY A 877 -1.40 -26.50 -21.72
N TYR A 878 -1.81 -27.76 -21.63
CA TYR A 878 -2.24 -28.35 -20.37
C TYR A 878 -1.10 -28.36 -19.33
N MET A 879 -1.39 -27.84 -18.13
CA MET A 879 -0.48 -27.89 -16.99
C MET A 879 -1.17 -28.57 -15.83
N GLN A 880 -0.51 -29.60 -15.28
CA GLN A 880 -1.03 -30.30 -14.12
C GLN A 880 -0.87 -29.42 -12.87
N PRO A 881 -1.86 -29.40 -11.96
CA PRO A 881 -1.67 -28.86 -10.61
C PRO A 881 -0.50 -29.56 -9.91
N LEU A 882 0.20 -28.81 -9.05
CA LEU A 882 1.28 -29.33 -8.19
C LEU A 882 0.77 -30.35 -7.17
#